data_AF-A0A354P651-F1
#
_entry.id   AF-A0A354P651-F1
#
_cell.length_a   1.000
_cell.length_b   1.000
_cell.length_c   1.000
_cell.angle_alpha   90.00
_cell.angle_beta   90.00
_cell.angle_gamma   90.00
#
_symmetry.space_group_name_H-M   'P 1'
#
loop_
_entity.id
_entity.type
_entity.pdbx_description
1 polymer ?
#
loop_
_entity_poly.entity_id
_entity_poly.type
_entity_poly.pdbx_seq_one_letter_code
_entity_poly.pdbx_strand_id
1 'polypeptide(L)'
;MVMWCTTSSVRLGKLPMNFPVASKLRIILVLLLLIASRSSEVHAELEAYGTFECMGIVADLPAGTTHEQIGKVRVELEENGRWQPMQNAVRVGSEAYYASSLFDLTPGTSYRCRVSFFDDSGNLISADTTIGSTRNEVSTPRPLKEIYVSPDGSDAGGGTKTNPFATVAHAFSVATAGTHIVLRGGLYHEGEIAVTQKATAATPLVLRPAPGETPILDGSDPALITAKWSKIAPKVFQRPSTHDARNVSLRRLSDDKVFRVYRMATLAEVTGATSLFDGQSQTFADLSILAAYHIDGSSITIRVPEGTIDDYAVYISHRNHALSIDNRNHVHIDGITFSHYGSGDYSRTIILNNASDIVVQNCRFEYNNTGISLKRSCNRVVVQDNVAIDDTANWHFGYTKSAGILYHSEIETGFVTINGPYDGRGVVIRRNVVRGLFDGFGLAPVPYTGTRTAEVDFYHNRIFHIADDFMEIDGYARNYRIFRNDMRESLSGISLAQALDGPVWIVRNLILDCGIAKAAETEGFQGYPFKTNGGHGTEVGSGMIFLYHNTASTRDPGSHALLVKNAKWKEITLRNNIWVGKSHGFLSWTKEVSPMDWDFDNLYSEKGVLMQFGNRGNASLNTYFKDLKEVFAGTGWLEHGISAPPLFLDPATGNFRLSSKSSCIDKGVRLPGINDSFTGLAPDMGAIEYKP
;
A
#
# COMPACT_ATOMS: atom_id res chain seq x y z
N MET A 1 -56.73 15.13 11.86
CA MET A 1 -58.10 15.57 11.53
C MET A 1 -58.00 17.00 11.01
N VAL A 2 -58.35 17.22 9.75
CA VAL A 2 -58.16 18.47 8.98
C VAL A 2 -59.32 19.44 9.24
N MET A 3 -59.05 20.76 9.35
CA MET A 3 -59.83 21.91 8.84
C MET A 3 -59.26 23.22 9.43
N TRP A 4 -58.59 24.08 8.66
CA TRP A 4 -59.07 25.12 7.73
C TRP A 4 -59.74 26.37 8.37
N CYS A 5 -59.13 27.53 8.07
CA CYS A 5 -59.76 28.82 7.70
C CYS A 5 -60.49 29.60 8.81
N THR A 6 -60.26 30.89 9.09
CA THR A 6 -60.39 32.12 8.29
C THR A 6 -60.19 33.28 9.30
N THR A 7 -59.75 34.50 9.01
CA THR A 7 -60.55 35.59 8.40
C THR A 7 -59.71 36.88 8.45
N SER A 8 -59.91 37.71 7.43
CA SER A 8 -59.41 39.06 7.27
C SER A 8 -60.42 40.12 7.75
N SER A 9 -59.95 41.33 8.07
CA SER A 9 -60.53 42.66 7.77
C SER A 9 -59.80 43.69 8.65
N VAL A 10 -59.51 44.94 8.27
CA VAL A 10 -60.45 46.01 7.88
C VAL A 10 -59.70 47.17 7.19
N ARG A 11 -60.29 47.58 6.06
CA ARG A 11 -60.49 48.91 5.43
C ARG A 11 -59.41 50.02 5.47
N LEU A 12 -59.10 50.44 4.24
CA LEU A 12 -58.55 51.73 3.82
C LEU A 12 -59.59 52.87 3.85
N GLY A 13 -59.13 54.07 4.25
CA GLY A 13 -59.76 55.37 3.96
C GLY A 13 -58.92 56.16 2.95
N LYS A 14 -59.60 56.76 1.95
CA LYS A 14 -59.08 57.44 0.75
C LYS A 14 -58.58 58.87 1.05
N LEU A 15 -57.60 59.42 0.30
CA LEU A 15 -57.73 60.36 -0.86
C LEU A 15 -56.34 61.06 -1.06
N PRO A 16 -56.03 61.80 -2.15
CA PRO A 16 -56.27 61.60 -3.58
C PRO A 16 -54.99 61.75 -4.48
N MET A 17 -55.13 61.32 -5.75
CA MET A 17 -54.45 61.66 -7.03
C MET A 17 -53.76 63.05 -7.12
N ASN A 18 -52.71 63.35 -7.90
CA ASN A 18 -52.14 62.78 -9.15
C ASN A 18 -50.76 63.45 -9.46
N PHE A 19 -49.94 62.79 -10.31
CA PHE A 19 -48.92 63.28 -11.29
C PHE A 19 -47.62 62.43 -11.31
N PRO A 20 -46.94 62.29 -12.47
CA PRO A 20 -46.81 61.01 -13.18
C PRO A 20 -45.45 60.32 -12.99
N VAL A 21 -45.47 59.02 -12.64
CA VAL A 21 -44.27 58.15 -12.66
C VAL A 21 -44.45 57.11 -13.76
N ALA A 22 -44.36 57.54 -15.02
CA ALA A 22 -44.43 56.65 -16.18
C ALA A 22 -43.19 56.82 -17.08
N SER A 23 -41.99 56.70 -16.50
CA SER A 23 -40.76 56.50 -17.28
C SER A 23 -39.59 55.96 -16.47
N LYS A 24 -39.57 56.12 -15.13
CA LYS A 24 -38.52 55.55 -14.27
C LYS A 24 -38.80 54.13 -13.74
N LEU A 25 -40.06 53.68 -13.74
CA LEU A 25 -40.40 52.34 -13.21
C LEU A 25 -40.06 51.19 -14.18
N ARG A 26 -40.04 51.43 -15.51
CA ARG A 26 -39.63 50.39 -16.48
C ARG A 26 -38.11 50.15 -16.47
N ILE A 27 -37.29 51.15 -16.17
CA ILE A 27 -35.84 50.99 -16.10
C ILE A 27 -35.44 50.29 -14.79
N ILE A 28 -36.14 50.55 -13.67
CA ILE A 28 -35.88 49.86 -12.39
C ILE A 28 -36.41 48.42 -12.42
N LEU A 29 -37.54 48.14 -13.07
CA LEU A 29 -38.03 46.76 -13.23
C LEU A 29 -37.15 45.95 -14.20
N VAL A 30 -36.64 46.56 -15.27
CA VAL A 30 -35.68 45.90 -16.19
C VAL A 30 -34.30 45.74 -15.53
N LEU A 31 -33.82 46.68 -14.69
CA LEU A 31 -32.61 46.47 -13.88
C LEU A 31 -32.81 45.40 -12.79
N LEU A 32 -33.98 45.31 -12.14
CA LEU A 32 -34.27 44.26 -11.15
C LEU A 32 -34.51 42.89 -11.81
N LEU A 33 -35.04 42.83 -13.04
CA LEU A 33 -35.13 41.61 -13.85
C LEU A 33 -33.78 41.20 -14.48
N LEU A 34 -32.87 42.15 -14.74
CA LEU A 34 -31.47 41.88 -15.14
C LEU A 34 -30.59 41.46 -13.94
N ILE A 35 -30.95 41.84 -12.72
CA ILE A 35 -30.30 41.33 -11.49
C ILE A 35 -30.87 39.94 -11.09
N ALA A 36 -32.08 39.60 -11.55
CA ALA A 36 -32.71 38.30 -11.32
C ALA A 36 -32.46 37.25 -12.43
N SER A 37 -31.65 37.59 -13.45
CA SER A 37 -31.13 36.61 -14.42
C SER A 37 -29.63 36.34 -14.22
N ARG A 38 -29.15 36.36 -12.96
CA ARG A 38 -27.99 35.53 -12.66
C ARG A 38 -28.46 34.11 -12.89
N SER A 39 -27.98 33.47 -13.97
CA SER A 39 -27.85 32.03 -13.99
C SER A 39 -27.38 31.63 -12.60
N SER A 40 -28.11 30.77 -11.89
CA SER A 40 -27.55 30.13 -10.71
C SER A 40 -26.24 29.51 -11.18
N GLU A 41 -25.10 30.12 -10.83
CA GLU A 41 -23.80 29.60 -11.21
C GLU A 41 -23.76 28.17 -10.68
N VAL A 42 -23.56 27.23 -11.60
CA VAL A 42 -23.49 25.82 -11.28
C VAL A 42 -22.13 25.61 -10.64
N HIS A 43 -22.10 25.33 -9.34
CA HIS A 43 -20.85 25.14 -8.59
C HIS A 43 -20.67 23.67 -8.22
N ALA A 44 -19.41 23.24 -8.19
CA ALA A 44 -18.98 21.99 -7.56
C ALA A 44 -18.42 22.28 -6.17
N GLU A 45 -18.73 21.41 -5.20
CA GLU A 45 -18.00 21.40 -3.92
C GLU A 45 -16.63 20.74 -4.13
N LEU A 46 -15.58 21.41 -3.65
CA LEU A 46 -14.20 20.98 -3.82
C LEU A 46 -13.53 20.71 -2.48
N GLU A 47 -12.81 19.60 -2.39
CA GLU A 47 -11.92 19.26 -1.29
C GLU A 47 -10.49 19.10 -1.80
N ALA A 48 -9.53 19.64 -1.05
CA ALA A 48 -8.10 19.41 -1.27
C ALA A 48 -7.48 18.82 0.00
N TYR A 49 -6.98 17.58 -0.08
CA TYR A 49 -6.46 16.83 1.06
C TYR A 49 -4.96 16.56 0.89
N GLY A 50 -4.12 17.29 1.63
CA GLY A 50 -2.67 17.15 1.56
C GLY A 50 -2.10 16.07 2.47
N THR A 51 -1.20 15.25 1.94
CA THR A 51 -0.25 14.45 2.71
C THR A 51 1.05 15.25 2.88
N PHE A 52 2.24 14.70 2.62
CA PHE A 52 3.50 15.46 2.73
C PHE A 52 3.91 16.05 1.38
N GLU A 53 4.05 15.18 0.36
CA GLU A 53 4.54 15.53 -0.98
C GLU A 53 3.42 15.43 -2.03
N CYS A 54 2.22 15.06 -1.61
CA CYS A 54 1.07 14.85 -2.49
C CYS A 54 -0.19 15.51 -1.94
N MET A 55 -1.18 15.71 -2.81
CA MET A 55 -2.49 16.21 -2.42
C MET A 55 -3.57 15.61 -3.31
N GLY A 56 -4.60 15.04 -2.70
CA GLY A 56 -5.81 14.63 -3.41
C GLY A 56 -6.70 15.82 -3.67
N ILE A 57 -7.24 15.91 -4.89
CA ILE A 57 -8.28 16.88 -5.25
C ILE A 57 -9.55 16.09 -5.51
N VAL A 58 -10.59 16.38 -4.75
CA VAL A 58 -11.90 15.74 -4.88
C VAL A 58 -12.92 16.81 -5.27
N ALA A 59 -13.71 16.55 -6.29
CA ALA A 59 -14.69 17.48 -6.82
C ALA A 59 -16.04 16.79 -6.97
N ASP A 60 -17.06 17.31 -6.29
CA ASP A 60 -18.44 16.85 -6.47
C ASP A 60 -18.94 17.17 -7.87
N LEU A 61 -19.82 16.32 -8.37
CA LEU A 61 -20.56 16.61 -9.59
C LEU A 61 -21.29 17.95 -9.41
N PRO A 62 -21.16 18.91 -10.35
CA PRO A 62 -21.76 20.23 -10.18
C PRO A 62 -23.27 20.15 -10.00
N ALA A 63 -23.83 20.98 -9.12
CA ALA A 63 -25.25 20.90 -8.75
C ALA A 63 -26.19 20.99 -9.98
N GLY A 64 -27.09 20.01 -10.11
CA GLY A 64 -28.07 19.97 -11.22
C GLY A 64 -27.53 19.41 -12.54
N THR A 65 -26.30 18.87 -12.55
CA THR A 65 -25.74 18.16 -13.72
C THR A 65 -25.77 16.64 -13.53
N THR A 66 -25.55 15.90 -14.61
CA THR A 66 -25.38 14.43 -14.61
C THR A 66 -24.01 14.04 -15.17
N HIS A 67 -23.52 12.83 -14.87
CA HIS A 67 -22.23 12.36 -15.38
C HIS A 67 -22.17 12.30 -16.90
N GLU A 68 -23.30 12.04 -17.57
CA GLU A 68 -23.40 11.99 -19.04
C GLU A 68 -23.19 13.36 -19.69
N GLN A 69 -23.27 14.44 -18.92
CA GLN A 69 -22.99 15.80 -19.40
C GLN A 69 -21.51 16.19 -19.23
N ILE A 70 -20.72 15.41 -18.49
CA ILE A 70 -19.33 15.72 -18.17
C ILE A 70 -18.40 14.93 -19.09
N GLY A 71 -17.75 15.64 -20.02
CA GLY A 71 -16.71 15.07 -20.88
C GLY A 71 -15.31 15.14 -20.27
N LYS A 72 -15.01 16.19 -19.48
CA LYS A 72 -13.68 16.37 -18.86
C LYS A 72 -13.75 17.16 -17.56
N VAL A 73 -12.97 16.74 -16.56
CA VAL A 73 -12.76 17.48 -15.31
C VAL A 73 -11.28 17.88 -15.18
N ARG A 74 -10.97 19.11 -15.54
CA ARG A 74 -9.60 19.64 -15.54
C ARG A 74 -9.22 20.07 -14.13
N VAL A 75 -8.00 19.74 -13.70
CA VAL A 75 -7.40 20.26 -12.46
C VAL A 75 -6.21 21.13 -12.84
N GLU A 76 -6.07 22.27 -12.18
CA GLU A 76 -4.96 23.21 -12.33
C GLU A 76 -4.45 23.68 -10.97
N LEU A 77 -3.14 23.87 -10.86
CA LEU A 77 -2.46 24.42 -9.70
C LEU A 77 -2.02 25.86 -9.98
N GLU A 78 -2.16 26.77 -9.02
CA GLU A 78 -1.63 28.12 -9.18
C GLU A 78 -0.13 28.15 -8.86
N GLU A 79 0.68 28.58 -9.82
CA GLU A 79 2.11 28.82 -9.67
C GLU A 79 2.46 30.19 -10.25
N ASN A 80 3.10 31.04 -9.44
CA ASN A 80 3.53 32.40 -9.86
C ASN A 80 2.40 33.23 -10.50
N GLY A 81 1.18 33.11 -9.97
CA GLY A 81 -0.01 33.81 -10.48
C GLY A 81 -0.59 33.25 -11.79
N ARG A 82 -0.17 32.06 -12.21
CA ARG A 82 -0.67 31.37 -13.41
C ARG A 82 -1.21 29.99 -13.06
N TRP A 83 -2.26 29.58 -13.74
CA TRP A 83 -2.83 28.24 -13.63
C TRP A 83 -2.05 27.27 -14.50
N GLN A 84 -1.41 26.30 -13.86
CA GLN A 84 -0.69 25.21 -14.52
C GLN A 84 -1.59 23.98 -14.60
N PRO A 85 -1.72 23.33 -15.77
CA PRO A 85 -2.48 22.09 -15.88
C PRO A 85 -1.84 20.99 -15.04
N MET A 86 -2.69 20.20 -14.40
CA MET A 86 -2.33 19.00 -13.66
C MET A 86 -3.02 17.78 -14.29
N GLN A 87 -2.94 16.62 -13.66
CA GLN A 87 -3.72 15.46 -14.06
C GLN A 87 -5.21 15.74 -13.89
N ASN A 88 -6.01 15.41 -14.91
CA ASN A 88 -7.46 15.58 -14.85
C ASN A 88 -8.04 14.69 -13.75
N ALA A 89 -9.13 15.15 -13.13
CA ALA A 89 -9.88 14.33 -12.21
C ALA A 89 -10.74 13.33 -12.99
N VAL A 90 -10.85 12.12 -12.46
CA VAL A 90 -11.66 11.04 -13.04
C VAL A 90 -12.68 10.56 -12.04
N ARG A 91 -13.78 10.00 -12.54
CA ARG A 91 -14.86 9.49 -11.69
C ARG A 91 -14.34 8.35 -10.82
N VAL A 92 -14.64 8.40 -9.53
CA VAL A 92 -14.31 7.32 -8.58
C VAL A 92 -15.42 6.28 -8.64
N GLY A 93 -15.12 5.07 -9.10
CA GLY A 93 -16.11 4.00 -9.26
C GLY A 93 -17.36 4.46 -10.02
N SER A 94 -18.53 4.33 -9.38
CA SER A 94 -19.82 4.85 -9.85
C SER A 94 -20.31 6.06 -9.05
N GLU A 95 -19.44 6.71 -8.28
CA GLU A 95 -19.80 7.77 -7.34
C GLU A 95 -20.14 9.09 -8.04
N ALA A 96 -20.79 9.99 -7.30
CA ALA A 96 -21.18 11.33 -7.75
C ALA A 96 -20.06 12.38 -7.64
N TYR A 97 -18.81 11.94 -7.70
CA TYR A 97 -17.64 12.82 -7.62
C TYR A 97 -16.45 12.29 -8.40
N TYR A 98 -15.48 13.18 -8.60
CA TYR A 98 -14.26 12.96 -9.33
C TYR A 98 -13.06 13.16 -8.39
N ALA A 99 -11.96 12.44 -8.64
CA ALA A 99 -10.72 12.60 -7.89
C ALA A 99 -9.51 12.70 -8.82
N SER A 100 -8.53 13.50 -8.41
CA SER A 100 -7.18 13.58 -8.97
C SER A 100 -6.13 13.60 -7.86
N SER A 101 -4.86 13.54 -8.25
CA SER A 101 -3.73 13.69 -7.36
C SER A 101 -2.70 14.67 -7.92
N LEU A 102 -2.22 15.54 -7.03
CA LEU A 102 -1.05 16.39 -7.23
C LEU A 102 0.17 15.71 -6.59
N PHE A 103 1.32 15.82 -7.24
CA PHE A 103 2.59 15.23 -6.83
C PHE A 103 3.67 16.31 -6.67
N ASP A 104 4.78 15.96 -6.06
CA ASP A 104 5.98 16.79 -5.91
C ASP A 104 5.73 18.14 -5.24
N LEU A 105 4.78 18.16 -4.31
CA LEU A 105 4.50 19.31 -3.48
C LEU A 105 5.54 19.43 -2.35
N THR A 106 5.73 20.64 -1.88
CA THR A 106 6.58 20.94 -0.72
C THR A 106 5.79 20.69 0.57
N PRO A 107 6.30 19.92 1.54
CA PRO A 107 5.65 19.75 2.84
C PRO A 107 5.39 21.10 3.56
N GLY A 108 4.31 21.16 4.34
CA GLY A 108 3.92 22.35 5.12
C GLY A 108 3.51 23.58 4.28
N THR A 109 3.14 23.38 3.02
CA THR A 109 2.88 24.47 2.07
C THR A 109 1.41 24.50 1.64
N SER A 110 0.84 25.69 1.50
CA SER A 110 -0.52 25.90 0.99
C SER A 110 -0.52 26.14 -0.51
N TYR A 111 -1.49 25.54 -1.20
CA TYR A 111 -1.64 25.58 -2.65
C TYR A 111 -3.05 25.97 -3.04
N ARG A 112 -3.19 26.83 -4.04
CA ARG A 112 -4.50 27.14 -4.65
C ARG A 112 -4.71 26.28 -5.88
N CYS A 113 -5.83 25.59 -5.93
CA CYS A 113 -6.21 24.70 -7.03
C CYS A 113 -7.48 25.21 -7.69
N ARG A 114 -7.62 24.96 -9.00
CA ARG A 114 -8.84 25.18 -9.77
C ARG A 114 -9.31 23.86 -10.37
N VAL A 115 -10.60 23.60 -10.30
CA VAL A 115 -11.24 22.48 -10.98
C VAL A 115 -12.26 23.03 -11.95
N SER A 116 -12.24 22.57 -13.19
CA SER A 116 -13.15 23.01 -14.25
C SER A 116 -13.80 21.83 -14.96
N PHE A 117 -15.13 21.83 -15.02
CA PHE A 117 -15.94 20.81 -15.69
C PHE A 117 -16.28 21.26 -17.10
N PHE A 118 -16.11 20.38 -18.07
CA PHE A 118 -16.42 20.62 -19.47
C PHE A 118 -17.32 19.52 -20.01
N ASP A 119 -18.21 19.86 -20.94
CA ASP A 119 -18.97 18.88 -21.72
C ASP A 119 -18.09 18.21 -22.81
N ASP A 120 -18.65 17.22 -23.51
CA ASP A 120 -17.97 16.51 -24.61
C ASP A 120 -17.62 17.42 -25.80
N SER A 121 -18.27 18.57 -25.94
CA SER A 121 -17.97 19.58 -26.96
C SER A 121 -16.88 20.57 -26.51
N GLY A 122 -16.42 20.47 -25.26
CA GLY A 122 -15.41 21.35 -24.67
C GLY A 122 -15.95 22.66 -24.10
N ASN A 123 -17.27 22.83 -23.98
CA ASN A 123 -17.86 24.01 -23.33
C ASN A 123 -17.69 23.91 -21.81
N LEU A 124 -17.39 25.03 -21.16
CA LEU A 124 -17.28 25.11 -19.72
C LEU A 124 -18.66 25.02 -19.05
N ILE A 125 -18.81 24.12 -18.10
CA ILE A 125 -20.00 23.93 -17.28
C ILE A 125 -19.85 24.67 -15.95
N SER A 126 -18.74 24.41 -15.25
CA SER A 126 -18.42 25.06 -13.97
C SER A 126 -16.91 25.18 -13.80
N ALA A 127 -16.48 26.17 -13.01
CA ALA A 127 -15.09 26.31 -12.60
C ALA A 127 -15.02 26.88 -11.18
N ASP A 128 -14.43 26.10 -10.28
CA ASP A 128 -14.36 26.43 -8.86
C ASP A 128 -12.91 26.35 -8.37
N THR A 129 -12.59 27.06 -7.29
CA THR A 129 -11.25 27.07 -6.70
C THR A 129 -11.28 26.62 -5.25
N THR A 130 -10.22 25.94 -4.83
CA THR A 130 -10.02 25.54 -3.42
C THR A 130 -8.58 25.80 -3.00
N ILE A 131 -8.35 25.82 -1.68
CA ILE A 131 -7.01 25.90 -1.10
C ILE A 131 -6.80 24.64 -0.28
N GLY A 132 -5.75 23.89 -0.59
CA GLY A 132 -5.28 22.76 0.21
C GLY A 132 -3.93 23.06 0.81
N SER A 133 -3.54 22.33 1.86
CA SER A 133 -2.18 22.40 2.41
C SER A 133 -1.61 21.03 2.62
N THR A 134 -0.33 20.85 2.27
CA THR A 134 0.44 19.68 2.69
C THR A 134 0.76 19.78 4.18
N ARG A 135 0.94 18.62 4.81
CA ARG A 135 1.34 18.45 6.20
C ARG A 135 2.81 18.84 6.35
N ASN A 136 3.14 19.41 7.51
CA ASN A 136 4.54 19.56 7.92
C ASN A 136 5.18 18.18 8.05
N GLU A 137 6.49 18.12 7.76
CA GLU A 137 7.30 16.94 8.04
C GLU A 137 7.16 16.46 9.49
N VAL A 138 7.27 15.14 9.67
CA VAL A 138 7.10 14.52 10.99
C VAL A 138 8.16 15.08 11.94
N SER A 139 7.70 15.62 13.07
CA SER A 139 8.57 16.08 14.14
C SER A 139 8.05 15.57 15.48
N THR A 140 8.98 15.18 16.35
CA THR A 140 8.66 14.76 17.72
C THR A 140 8.88 15.94 18.66
N PRO A 141 7.83 16.45 19.34
CA PRO A 141 7.97 17.52 20.34
C PRO A 141 8.91 17.13 21.49
N ARG A 142 9.33 18.12 22.28
CA ARG A 142 10.09 17.84 23.52
C ARG A 142 9.17 17.18 24.56
N PRO A 143 9.69 16.24 25.38
CA PRO A 143 8.89 15.63 26.45
C PRO A 143 8.48 16.67 27.49
N LEU A 144 7.22 16.59 27.96
CA LEU A 144 6.80 17.24 29.20
C LEU A 144 7.22 16.42 30.42
N LYS A 145 7.28 15.09 30.25
CA LYS A 145 7.71 14.12 31.26
C LYS A 145 8.45 12.99 30.57
N GLU A 146 9.45 12.43 31.24
CA GLU A 146 10.08 11.19 30.84
C GLU A 146 9.79 10.09 31.87
N ILE A 147 9.56 8.88 31.38
CA ILE A 147 9.45 7.67 32.18
C ILE A 147 10.48 6.68 31.65
N TYR A 148 11.38 6.21 32.51
CA TYR A 148 12.40 5.24 32.14
C TYR A 148 11.95 3.82 32.50
N VAL A 149 12.19 2.88 31.59
CA VAL A 149 11.88 1.46 31.76
C VAL A 149 13.12 0.64 31.44
N SER A 150 13.40 -0.40 32.21
CA SER A 150 14.55 -1.30 32.01
C SER A 150 14.13 -2.74 32.37
N PRO A 151 14.64 -3.77 31.68
CA PRO A 151 14.32 -5.15 32.04
C PRO A 151 14.72 -5.53 33.48
N ASP A 152 15.74 -4.86 34.02
CA ASP A 152 16.22 -5.04 35.40
C ASP A 152 15.58 -4.03 36.40
N GLY A 153 14.56 -3.29 35.96
CA GLY A 153 13.86 -2.27 36.77
C GLY A 153 12.87 -2.85 37.77
N SER A 154 12.04 -1.98 38.36
CA SER A 154 10.94 -2.38 39.25
C SER A 154 9.71 -1.50 39.05
N ASP A 155 8.52 -2.09 38.89
CA ASP A 155 7.26 -1.33 38.80
C ASP A 155 6.83 -0.72 40.14
N ALA A 156 7.48 -1.09 41.25
CA ALA A 156 7.39 -0.35 42.51
C ALA A 156 8.35 0.86 42.56
N GLY A 157 9.18 1.03 41.52
CA GLY A 157 10.15 2.11 41.37
C GLY A 157 9.51 3.46 41.04
N GLY A 158 10.35 4.45 40.74
CA GLY A 158 9.90 5.82 40.46
C GLY A 158 9.73 6.16 38.97
N GLY A 159 10.06 5.25 38.06
CA GLY A 159 10.09 5.52 36.61
C GLY A 159 11.18 6.53 36.21
N THR A 160 12.22 6.70 37.03
CA THR A 160 13.33 7.65 36.79
C THR A 160 14.52 6.95 36.15
N LYS A 161 15.46 7.69 35.57
CA LYS A 161 16.66 7.10 34.95
C LYS A 161 17.47 6.19 35.89
N THR A 162 17.53 6.51 37.19
CA THR A 162 18.26 5.73 38.21
C THR A 162 17.39 4.74 38.96
N ASN A 163 16.07 4.82 38.82
CA ASN A 163 15.10 3.89 39.42
C ASN A 163 13.96 3.66 38.41
N PRO A 164 14.25 2.94 37.30
CA PRO A 164 13.31 2.74 36.20
C PRO A 164 12.22 1.73 36.56
N PHE A 165 11.09 1.83 35.86
CA PHE A 165 10.08 0.76 35.88
C PHE A 165 10.62 -0.51 35.23
N ALA A 166 10.04 -1.65 35.57
CA ALA A 166 10.38 -2.93 34.96
C ALA A 166 9.68 -3.10 33.62
N THR A 167 8.41 -2.69 33.53
CA THR A 167 7.54 -3.03 32.40
C THR A 167 7.10 -1.82 31.59
N VAL A 168 7.02 -2.01 30.28
CA VAL A 168 6.48 -1.04 29.33
C VAL A 168 4.97 -0.87 29.56
N ALA A 169 4.27 -1.96 29.89
CA ALA A 169 2.85 -1.90 30.25
C ALA A 169 2.58 -0.98 31.44
N HIS A 170 3.36 -1.10 32.52
CA HIS A 170 3.22 -0.21 33.66
C HIS A 170 3.52 1.25 33.31
N ALA A 171 4.58 1.49 32.53
CA ALA A 171 4.94 2.82 32.08
C ALA A 171 3.82 3.52 31.29
N PHE A 172 3.14 2.80 30.39
CA PHE A 172 1.94 3.32 29.73
C PHE A 172 0.82 3.59 30.73
N SER A 173 0.54 2.67 31.66
CA SER A 173 -0.56 2.82 32.63
C SER A 173 -0.51 4.10 33.47
N VAL A 174 0.70 4.63 33.73
CA VAL A 174 0.93 5.86 34.50
C VAL A 174 1.35 7.06 33.65
N ALA A 175 1.45 6.90 32.32
CA ALA A 175 1.79 7.98 31.40
C ALA A 175 0.64 9.00 31.30
N THR A 176 1.02 10.23 30.98
CA THR A 176 0.09 11.35 30.70
C THR A 176 0.45 11.99 29.36
N ALA A 177 -0.43 12.82 28.79
CA ALA A 177 -0.15 13.47 27.51
C ALA A 177 1.21 14.21 27.52
N GLY A 178 2.02 14.05 26.45
CA GLY A 178 3.37 14.61 26.38
C GLY A 178 4.45 13.79 27.10
N THR A 179 4.12 12.58 27.60
CA THR A 179 5.11 11.67 28.19
C THR A 179 5.91 10.96 27.12
N HIS A 180 7.24 10.97 27.27
CA HIS A 180 8.13 10.07 26.53
C HIS A 180 8.50 8.89 27.44
N ILE A 181 8.12 7.69 27.03
CA ILE A 181 8.55 6.42 27.63
C ILE A 181 9.88 6.05 26.97
N VAL A 182 10.93 6.00 27.79
CA VAL A 182 12.32 5.83 27.39
C VAL A 182 12.79 4.45 27.82
N LEU A 183 12.97 3.54 26.86
CA LEU A 183 13.41 2.17 27.12
C LEU A 183 14.94 2.09 27.16
N ARG A 184 15.47 1.49 28.23
CA ARG A 184 16.88 1.09 28.27
C ARG A 184 17.12 -0.11 27.36
N GLY A 185 18.35 -0.33 26.94
CA GLY A 185 18.73 -1.48 26.13
C GLY A 185 18.48 -2.79 26.87
N GLY A 186 18.09 -3.82 26.11
CA GLY A 186 17.80 -5.14 26.65
C GLY A 186 16.57 -5.79 26.02
N LEU A 187 16.27 -7.00 26.49
CA LEU A 187 15.14 -7.81 26.03
C LEU A 187 13.94 -7.65 26.96
N TYR A 188 12.79 -7.33 26.38
CA TYR A 188 11.51 -7.17 27.05
C TYR A 188 10.56 -8.25 26.54
N HIS A 189 10.29 -9.28 27.34
CA HIS A 189 9.36 -10.37 26.99
C HIS A 189 7.89 -10.01 27.29
N GLU A 190 7.50 -8.79 26.88
CA GLU A 190 6.14 -8.25 27.05
C GLU A 190 5.35 -8.32 25.74
N GLY A 191 4.03 -8.33 25.86
CA GLY A 191 3.10 -8.24 24.74
C GLY A 191 1.72 -7.88 25.26
N GLU A 192 0.77 -7.77 24.34
CA GLU A 192 -0.61 -7.38 24.63
C GLU A 192 -0.73 -6.04 25.40
N ILE A 193 0.20 -5.10 25.13
CA ILE A 193 0.26 -3.81 25.81
C ILE A 193 -0.77 -2.86 25.19
N ALA A 194 -1.79 -2.51 25.97
CA ALA A 194 -2.82 -1.56 25.54
C ALA A 194 -2.40 -0.10 25.82
N VAL A 195 -2.28 0.70 24.75
CA VAL A 195 -2.07 2.15 24.86
C VAL A 195 -3.43 2.81 25.08
N THR A 196 -3.70 3.22 26.32
CA THR A 196 -5.03 3.70 26.74
C THR A 196 -5.05 5.19 27.08
N GLN A 197 -3.91 5.86 27.03
CA GLN A 197 -3.74 7.26 27.41
C GLN A 197 -4.10 8.19 26.25
N LYS A 198 -4.76 9.30 26.55
CA LYS A 198 -5.09 10.33 25.56
C LYS A 198 -3.90 11.26 25.35
N ALA A 199 -3.69 11.66 24.10
CA ALA A 199 -2.64 12.60 23.70
C ALA A 199 -3.20 13.62 22.70
N THR A 200 -2.40 14.63 22.36
CA THR A 200 -2.76 15.67 21.39
C THR A 200 -1.59 15.92 20.45
N ALA A 201 -1.82 16.62 19.33
CA ALA A 201 -0.75 17.00 18.42
C ALA A 201 0.39 17.80 19.10
N ALA A 202 0.06 18.63 20.10
CA ALA A 202 1.07 19.42 20.83
C ALA A 202 1.80 18.61 21.92
N THR A 203 1.18 17.54 22.41
CA THR A 203 1.68 16.71 23.51
C THR A 203 1.45 15.23 23.20
N PRO A 204 2.13 14.68 22.17
CA PRO A 204 1.99 13.28 21.80
C PRO A 204 2.57 12.37 22.89
N LEU A 205 2.17 11.10 22.88
CA LEU A 205 2.87 10.04 23.61
C LEU A 205 3.97 9.49 22.74
N VAL A 206 5.15 9.25 23.31
CA VAL A 206 6.31 8.75 22.55
C VAL A 206 6.91 7.54 23.25
N LEU A 207 7.01 6.42 22.56
CA LEU A 207 7.83 5.28 22.97
C LEU A 207 9.14 5.30 22.19
N ARG A 208 10.28 5.36 22.89
CA ARG A 208 11.59 5.50 22.26
C ARG A 208 12.72 4.84 23.05
N PRO A 209 13.87 4.52 22.42
CA PRO A 209 15.05 4.09 23.15
C PRO A 209 15.67 5.24 23.97
N ALA A 210 16.41 4.87 25.01
CA ALA A 210 17.44 5.70 25.59
C ALA A 210 18.54 5.97 24.54
N PRO A 211 19.17 7.15 24.52
CA PRO A 211 20.16 7.49 23.50
C PRO A 211 21.29 6.45 23.42
N GLY A 212 21.48 5.88 22.22
CA GLY A 212 22.53 4.88 21.95
C GLY A 212 22.23 3.46 22.43
N GLU A 213 21.03 3.20 22.95
CA GLU A 213 20.63 1.88 23.44
C GLU A 213 19.61 1.22 22.48
N THR A 214 19.61 -0.12 22.45
CA THR A 214 18.73 -0.91 21.57
C THR A 214 17.80 -1.78 22.41
N PRO A 215 16.57 -1.31 22.72
CA PRO A 215 15.53 -2.11 23.33
C PRO A 215 14.89 -3.04 22.30
N ILE A 216 14.64 -4.29 22.71
CA ILE A 216 13.95 -5.29 21.90
C ILE A 216 12.74 -5.76 22.68
N LEU A 217 11.55 -5.53 22.14
CA LEU A 217 10.31 -6.15 22.58
C LEU A 217 10.18 -7.49 21.86
N ASP A 218 10.24 -8.58 22.62
CA ASP A 218 10.32 -9.94 22.07
C ASP A 218 9.11 -10.76 22.51
N GLY A 219 8.36 -11.27 21.53
CA GLY A 219 7.15 -12.05 21.75
C GLY A 219 7.37 -13.51 22.11
N SER A 220 8.62 -13.99 22.16
CA SER A 220 8.94 -15.38 22.50
C SER A 220 8.97 -15.65 24.00
N ASP A 221 8.76 -16.91 24.38
CA ASP A 221 8.92 -17.37 25.77
C ASP A 221 10.42 -17.47 26.13
N PRO A 222 10.93 -16.65 27.06
CA PRO A 222 12.34 -16.72 27.48
C PRO A 222 12.72 -18.07 28.09
N ALA A 223 11.76 -18.78 28.70
CA ALA A 223 12.01 -20.09 29.30
C ALA A 223 12.25 -21.19 28.26
N LEU A 224 11.97 -20.94 26.97
CA LEU A 224 12.14 -21.90 25.88
C LEU A 224 13.38 -21.64 25.03
N ILE A 225 13.96 -20.44 25.07
CA ILE A 225 15.12 -20.05 24.24
C ILE A 225 16.34 -20.96 24.46
N THR A 226 16.68 -21.21 25.73
CA THR A 226 17.82 -22.06 26.14
C THR A 226 17.37 -23.30 26.90
N ALA A 227 16.15 -23.75 26.64
CA ALA A 227 15.57 -24.91 27.30
C ALA A 227 16.31 -26.20 26.94
N LYS A 228 16.25 -27.19 27.83
CA LYS A 228 16.58 -28.58 27.49
C LYS A 228 15.42 -29.25 26.77
N TRP A 229 15.74 -30.02 25.75
CA TRP A 229 14.78 -30.73 24.91
C TRP A 229 15.04 -32.24 24.92
N SER A 230 13.98 -33.03 24.79
CA SER A 230 14.08 -34.48 24.69
C SER A 230 14.20 -34.87 23.22
N LYS A 231 15.30 -35.53 22.84
CA LYS A 231 15.41 -36.13 21.50
C LYS A 231 14.47 -37.33 21.39
N ILE A 232 13.57 -37.30 20.41
CA ILE A 232 12.61 -38.40 20.17
C ILE A 232 12.84 -39.11 18.83
N ALA A 233 13.52 -38.47 17.88
CA ALA A 233 13.98 -39.08 16.62
C ALA A 233 15.21 -38.33 16.07
N PRO A 234 15.86 -38.80 14.98
CA PRO A 234 16.96 -38.07 14.35
C PRO A 234 16.53 -36.64 13.93
N LYS A 235 17.24 -35.64 14.46
CA LYS A 235 16.95 -34.19 14.32
C LYS A 235 15.57 -33.75 14.85
N VAL A 236 14.87 -34.56 15.66
CA VAL A 236 13.54 -34.24 16.20
C VAL A 236 13.58 -34.23 17.72
N PHE A 237 13.11 -33.11 18.28
CA PHE A 237 13.20 -32.80 19.68
C PHE A 237 11.86 -32.30 20.20
N GLN A 238 11.50 -32.69 21.41
CA GLN A 238 10.21 -32.36 22.02
C GLN A 238 10.39 -31.73 23.39
N ARG A 239 9.47 -30.83 23.74
CA ARG A 239 9.39 -30.20 25.05
C ARG A 239 7.93 -29.92 25.43
N PRO A 240 7.56 -30.03 26.72
CA PRO A 240 6.25 -29.56 27.18
C PRO A 240 6.05 -28.08 26.86
N SER A 241 4.91 -27.75 26.27
CA SER A 241 4.48 -26.39 25.98
C SER A 241 2.97 -26.37 25.74
N THR A 242 2.29 -25.41 26.35
CA THR A 242 0.85 -25.19 26.16
C THR A 242 0.57 -23.96 25.29
N HIS A 243 1.62 -23.33 24.73
CA HIS A 243 1.47 -22.14 23.90
C HIS A 243 0.83 -22.48 22.55
N ASP A 244 -0.13 -21.67 22.10
CA ASP A 244 -0.61 -21.72 20.70
C ASP A 244 0.32 -20.92 19.80
N ALA A 245 1.58 -21.37 19.67
CA ALA A 245 2.56 -20.66 18.86
C ALA A 245 2.27 -20.86 17.36
N ARG A 246 2.01 -19.76 16.65
CA ARG A 246 1.92 -19.71 15.17
C ARG A 246 3.18 -19.16 14.52
N ASN A 247 4.11 -18.70 15.36
CA ASN A 247 5.42 -18.21 14.97
C ASN A 247 6.49 -18.99 15.76
N VAL A 248 7.34 -19.72 15.04
CA VAL A 248 8.53 -20.38 15.60
C VAL A 248 9.73 -20.07 14.70
N SER A 249 10.85 -19.70 15.31
CA SER A 249 12.10 -19.38 14.61
C SER A 249 13.28 -20.07 15.28
N LEU A 250 14.24 -20.54 14.48
CA LEU A 250 15.51 -21.09 14.96
C LEU A 250 16.64 -20.18 14.52
N ARG A 251 17.50 -19.72 15.43
CA ARG A 251 18.76 -19.05 15.07
C ARG A 251 19.92 -19.99 15.32
N ARG A 252 20.63 -20.38 14.27
CA ARG A 252 21.80 -21.26 14.40
C ARG A 252 22.94 -20.50 15.06
N LEU A 253 23.55 -21.09 16.07
CA LEU A 253 24.56 -20.43 16.90
C LEU A 253 25.91 -20.27 16.22
N SER A 254 26.20 -21.06 15.18
CA SER A 254 27.48 -21.03 14.48
C SER A 254 27.63 -19.88 13.49
N ASP A 255 26.52 -19.38 12.93
CA ASP A 255 26.55 -18.36 11.86
C ASP A 255 25.36 -17.38 11.88
N ASP A 256 24.56 -17.37 12.95
CA ASP A 256 23.39 -16.51 13.14
C ASP A 256 22.30 -16.65 12.07
N LYS A 257 22.35 -17.70 11.24
CA LYS A 257 21.29 -17.94 10.25
C LYS A 257 19.97 -18.24 10.96
N VAL A 258 18.94 -17.47 10.62
CA VAL A 258 17.58 -17.66 11.11
C VAL A 258 16.79 -18.52 10.13
N PHE A 259 16.00 -19.44 10.66
CA PHE A 259 15.08 -20.31 9.93
C PHE A 259 13.67 -20.10 10.47
N ARG A 260 12.75 -19.68 9.61
CA ARG A 260 11.31 -19.66 9.94
C ARG A 260 10.78 -21.08 9.81
N VAL A 261 10.19 -21.59 10.89
CA VAL A 261 9.87 -23.00 11.03
C VAL A 261 8.43 -23.25 10.60
N TYR A 262 8.22 -24.22 9.70
CA TYR A 262 6.89 -24.59 9.26
C TYR A 262 6.11 -25.32 10.36
N ARG A 263 4.92 -24.83 10.70
CA ARG A 263 3.92 -25.61 11.44
C ARG A 263 3.39 -26.75 10.57
N MET A 264 3.26 -27.93 11.17
CA MET A 264 2.69 -29.16 10.61
C MET A 264 1.41 -29.54 11.36
N ALA A 265 0.48 -30.17 10.65
CA ALA A 265 -0.83 -30.52 11.20
C ALA A 265 -0.73 -31.67 12.20
N THR A 266 0.27 -32.55 12.04
CA THR A 266 0.46 -33.74 12.86
C THR A 266 1.92 -33.95 13.28
N LEU A 267 2.12 -34.64 14.41
CA LEU A 267 3.43 -35.11 14.87
C LEU A 267 4.10 -36.06 13.87
N ALA A 268 3.31 -36.84 13.13
CA ALA A 268 3.80 -37.80 12.15
C ALA A 268 4.50 -37.10 10.98
N GLU A 269 4.01 -35.94 10.55
CA GLU A 269 4.65 -35.15 9.49
C GLU A 269 6.04 -34.66 9.91
N VAL A 270 6.17 -34.15 11.14
CA VAL A 270 7.45 -33.68 11.69
C VAL A 270 8.45 -34.84 11.84
N THR A 271 8.02 -35.95 12.44
CA THR A 271 8.90 -37.09 12.72
C THR A 271 9.29 -37.83 11.44
N GLY A 272 8.33 -38.07 10.54
CA GLY A 272 8.52 -38.69 9.23
C GLY A 272 9.21 -37.80 8.19
N ALA A 273 9.24 -36.49 8.41
CA ALA A 273 9.72 -35.49 7.43
C ALA A 273 8.97 -35.58 6.09
N THR A 274 7.65 -35.72 6.16
CA THR A 274 6.75 -35.86 5.01
C THR A 274 5.48 -35.07 5.24
N SER A 275 4.87 -34.54 4.20
CA SER A 275 3.54 -33.89 4.25
C SER A 275 2.71 -34.31 3.04
N LEU A 276 1.39 -34.26 3.18
CA LEU A 276 0.49 -34.35 2.03
C LEU A 276 0.46 -33.01 1.31
N PHE A 277 0.71 -33.02 0.00
CA PHE A 277 0.58 -31.87 -0.89
C PHE A 277 0.12 -32.37 -2.27
N ASP A 278 -0.90 -31.70 -2.81
CA ASP A 278 -1.53 -32.05 -4.10
C ASP A 278 -1.98 -33.53 -4.19
N GLY A 279 -2.57 -34.03 -3.10
CA GLY A 279 -3.06 -35.42 -3.01
C GLY A 279 -1.96 -36.49 -2.95
N GLN A 280 -0.68 -36.12 -2.87
CA GLN A 280 0.46 -37.03 -2.79
C GLN A 280 1.26 -36.80 -1.50
N SER A 281 1.88 -37.88 -1.00
CA SER A 281 2.85 -37.78 0.09
C SER A 281 4.19 -37.33 -0.47
N GLN A 282 4.70 -36.19 -0.01
CA GLN A 282 5.98 -35.62 -0.44
C GLN A 282 6.92 -35.47 0.76
N THR A 283 8.22 -35.62 0.55
CA THR A 283 9.20 -35.39 1.61
C THR A 283 9.40 -33.90 1.86
N PHE A 284 9.91 -33.55 3.03
CA PHE A 284 10.34 -32.17 3.31
C PHE A 284 11.45 -31.71 2.36
N ALA A 285 12.26 -32.61 1.81
CA ALA A 285 13.26 -32.24 0.80
C ALA A 285 12.57 -31.82 -0.52
N ASP A 286 11.56 -32.57 -0.97
CA ASP A 286 10.78 -32.23 -2.17
C ASP A 286 10.08 -30.88 -2.01
N LEU A 287 9.54 -30.62 -0.81
CA LEU A 287 8.91 -29.36 -0.46
C LEU A 287 9.91 -28.28 -0.03
N SER A 288 11.21 -28.60 0.01
CA SER A 288 12.27 -27.70 0.49
C SER A 288 11.94 -27.02 1.83
N ILE A 289 11.38 -27.81 2.76
CA ILE A 289 11.08 -27.48 4.16
C ILE A 289 12.33 -27.83 4.97
N LEU A 290 13.04 -26.79 5.45
CA LEU A 290 14.27 -26.98 6.22
C LEU A 290 14.02 -27.29 7.69
N ALA A 291 12.98 -26.71 8.26
CA ALA A 291 12.60 -26.91 9.66
C ALA A 291 11.08 -26.97 9.76
N ALA A 292 10.60 -27.82 10.69
CA ALA A 292 9.17 -27.98 10.91
C ALA A 292 8.86 -28.17 12.40
N TYR A 293 7.65 -27.84 12.82
CA TYR A 293 7.19 -28.05 14.17
C TYR A 293 5.72 -28.50 14.22
N HIS A 294 5.34 -29.16 15.30
CA HIS A 294 3.95 -29.49 15.60
C HIS A 294 3.67 -29.19 17.07
N ILE A 295 2.46 -28.72 17.36
CA ILE A 295 1.97 -28.47 18.71
C ILE A 295 0.65 -29.22 18.89
N ASP A 296 0.56 -30.00 19.96
CA ASP A 296 -0.62 -30.81 20.31
C ASP A 296 -1.43 -30.24 21.50
N GLY A 297 -1.04 -29.06 21.98
CA GLY A 297 -1.62 -28.39 23.16
C GLY A 297 -0.99 -28.77 24.50
N SER A 298 -0.10 -29.77 24.51
CA SER A 298 0.67 -30.21 25.68
C SER A 298 2.18 -30.18 25.45
N SER A 299 2.59 -30.34 24.20
CA SER A 299 3.98 -30.36 23.79
C SER A 299 4.18 -29.61 22.48
N ILE A 300 5.40 -29.11 22.29
CA ILE A 300 5.93 -28.70 21.00
C ILE A 300 7.02 -29.67 20.58
N THR A 301 6.94 -30.13 19.35
CA THR A 301 7.96 -30.98 18.71
C THR A 301 8.55 -30.24 17.52
N ILE A 302 9.88 -30.15 17.46
CA ILE A 302 10.62 -29.43 16.42
C ILE A 302 11.56 -30.40 15.70
N ARG A 303 11.52 -30.35 14.37
CA ARG A 303 12.57 -30.87 13.49
C ARG A 303 13.51 -29.73 13.11
N VAL A 304 14.80 -29.87 13.44
CA VAL A 304 15.85 -28.92 13.04
C VAL A 304 16.44 -29.24 11.67
N PRO A 305 16.99 -28.25 10.94
CA PRO A 305 17.61 -28.46 9.63
C PRO A 305 18.75 -29.49 9.65
N GLU A 306 19.64 -29.38 10.64
CA GLU A 306 20.81 -30.23 10.80
C GLU A 306 21.24 -30.29 12.27
N GLY A 307 22.23 -31.13 12.57
CA GLY A 307 22.78 -31.22 13.92
C GLY A 307 21.76 -31.59 14.99
N THR A 308 21.86 -30.90 16.13
CA THR A 308 21.02 -31.03 17.31
C THR A 308 20.34 -29.69 17.64
N ILE A 309 19.25 -29.73 18.40
CA ILE A 309 18.55 -28.52 18.85
C ILE A 309 19.44 -27.59 19.68
N ASP A 310 20.48 -28.11 20.33
CA ASP A 310 21.47 -27.33 21.08
C ASP A 310 22.34 -26.44 20.17
N ASP A 311 22.34 -26.68 18.86
CA ASP A 311 23.02 -25.83 17.87
C ASP A 311 22.22 -24.55 17.55
N TYR A 312 21.03 -24.38 18.16
CA TYR A 312 20.09 -23.30 17.86
C TYR A 312 19.57 -22.62 19.13
N ALA A 313 19.39 -21.30 19.04
CA ALA A 313 18.44 -20.60 19.91
C ALA A 313 17.03 -20.80 19.36
N VAL A 314 16.08 -21.19 20.22
CA VAL A 314 14.72 -21.59 19.82
C VAL A 314 13.70 -20.54 20.28
N TYR A 315 13.20 -19.74 19.34
CA TYR A 315 12.20 -18.71 19.62
C TYR A 315 10.81 -19.24 19.33
N ILE A 316 10.00 -19.38 20.38
CA ILE A 316 8.62 -19.85 20.29
C ILE A 316 7.72 -18.72 20.77
N SER A 317 6.90 -18.20 19.87
CA SER A 317 5.97 -17.12 20.21
C SER A 317 5.04 -17.54 21.36
N HIS A 318 5.05 -16.71 22.39
CA HIS A 318 4.10 -16.74 23.50
C HIS A 318 3.09 -15.60 23.38
N ARG A 319 3.53 -14.47 22.83
CA ARG A 319 2.75 -13.24 22.64
C ARG A 319 2.16 -13.14 21.24
N ASN A 320 0.91 -12.68 21.16
CA ASN A 320 0.18 -12.48 19.91
C ASN A 320 0.61 -11.18 19.24
N HIS A 321 0.73 -10.11 20.03
CA HIS A 321 1.09 -8.78 19.57
C HIS A 321 1.90 -8.03 20.62
N ALA A 322 2.60 -6.96 20.21
CA ALA A 322 3.32 -6.10 21.13
C ALA A 322 2.39 -5.02 21.70
N LEU A 323 1.80 -4.21 20.81
CA LEU A 323 1.04 -3.02 21.16
C LEU A 323 -0.33 -3.01 20.51
N SER A 324 -1.35 -2.60 21.26
CA SER A 324 -2.67 -2.24 20.73
C SER A 324 -3.00 -0.77 21.02
N ILE A 325 -3.42 -0.03 19.99
CA ILE A 325 -3.81 1.37 20.05
C ILE A 325 -5.26 1.46 19.58
N ASP A 326 -6.18 1.44 20.54
CA ASP A 326 -7.62 1.43 20.31
C ASP A 326 -8.26 2.75 20.70
N ASN A 327 -8.93 3.42 19.75
CA ASN A 327 -9.63 4.70 20.01
C ASN A 327 -8.69 5.77 20.59
N ARG A 328 -7.43 5.82 20.14
CA ARG A 328 -6.40 6.75 20.61
C ARG A 328 -5.65 7.37 19.45
N ASN A 329 -5.19 8.60 19.67
CA ASN A 329 -4.53 9.41 18.65
C ASN A 329 -3.22 9.99 19.19
N HIS A 330 -2.36 10.47 18.28
CA HIS A 330 -1.12 11.20 18.61
C HIS A 330 -0.12 10.36 19.42
N VAL A 331 0.23 9.19 18.88
CA VAL A 331 1.23 8.27 19.46
C VAL A 331 2.38 8.08 18.47
N HIS A 332 3.60 8.25 18.95
CA HIS A 332 4.83 8.02 18.19
C HIS A 332 5.55 6.79 18.77
N ILE A 333 5.94 5.88 17.91
CA ILE A 333 6.79 4.73 18.22
C ILE A 333 8.05 4.91 17.38
N ASP A 334 9.19 5.08 18.06
CA ASP A 334 10.43 5.51 17.43
C ASP A 334 11.59 4.64 17.89
N GLY A 335 12.29 3.96 16.98
CA GLY A 335 13.56 3.28 17.31
C GLY A 335 13.43 2.00 18.13
N ILE A 336 12.28 1.30 18.08
CA ILE A 336 12.06 0.06 18.82
C ILE A 336 12.25 -1.15 17.90
N THR A 337 12.90 -2.20 18.39
CA THR A 337 12.91 -3.51 17.71
C THR A 337 11.80 -4.38 18.28
N PHE A 338 11.01 -4.98 17.40
CA PHE A 338 9.97 -5.95 17.73
C PHE A 338 10.30 -7.29 17.08
N SER A 339 10.35 -8.36 17.87
CA SER A 339 10.76 -9.68 17.37
C SER A 339 9.84 -10.80 17.85
N HIS A 340 9.66 -11.83 17.01
CA HIS A 340 9.02 -13.10 17.38
C HIS A 340 7.56 -13.03 17.90
N TYR A 341 6.79 -12.01 17.54
CA TYR A 341 5.34 -11.97 17.81
C TYR A 341 4.55 -12.84 16.84
N GLY A 342 3.59 -13.61 17.35
CA GLY A 342 2.79 -14.50 16.51
C GLY A 342 2.14 -15.69 17.20
N SER A 343 1.70 -15.60 18.46
CA SER A 343 0.86 -16.64 19.06
C SER A 343 -0.62 -16.42 18.74
N GLY A 344 -1.42 -17.49 18.68
CA GLY A 344 -2.86 -17.42 18.40
C GLY A 344 -3.22 -16.89 17.00
N ASP A 345 -4.52 -16.84 16.73
CA ASP A 345 -5.02 -16.37 15.44
C ASP A 345 -4.86 -14.85 15.26
N TYR A 346 -4.76 -14.41 13.99
CA TYR A 346 -4.72 -12.99 13.59
C TYR A 346 -3.65 -12.14 14.29
N SER A 347 -2.49 -12.72 14.62
CA SER A 347 -1.38 -12.00 15.26
C SER A 347 -0.85 -10.84 14.41
N ARG A 348 -0.67 -9.66 15.03
CA ARG A 348 -0.13 -8.44 14.40
C ARG A 348 0.79 -7.74 15.40
N THR A 349 2.02 -7.39 15.05
CA THR A 349 2.96 -6.79 16.02
C THR A 349 2.41 -5.50 16.64
N ILE A 350 1.83 -4.63 15.81
CA ILE A 350 1.13 -3.41 16.25
C ILE A 350 -0.28 -3.41 15.67
N ILE A 351 -1.27 -3.21 16.54
CA ILE A 351 -2.70 -3.13 16.16
C ILE A 351 -3.17 -1.68 16.31
N LEU A 352 -3.63 -1.09 15.21
CA LEU A 352 -4.24 0.23 15.17
C LEU A 352 -5.72 0.08 14.80
N ASN A 353 -6.60 0.55 15.68
CA ASN A 353 -8.03 0.45 15.46
C ASN A 353 -8.76 1.70 15.96
N ASN A 354 -9.42 2.40 15.02
CA ASN A 354 -9.95 3.74 15.25
C ASN A 354 -8.89 4.70 15.84
N ALA A 355 -7.69 4.69 15.26
CA ALA A 355 -6.52 5.38 15.80
C ALA A 355 -5.87 6.29 14.75
N SER A 356 -5.74 7.58 15.06
CA SER A 356 -5.28 8.60 14.11
C SER A 356 -4.02 9.33 14.57
N ASP A 357 -3.30 9.95 13.64
CA ASP A 357 -2.05 10.66 13.93
C ASP A 357 -1.01 9.77 14.63
N ILE A 358 -0.83 8.57 14.09
CA ILE A 358 0.13 7.59 14.58
C ILE A 358 1.40 7.67 13.74
N VAL A 359 2.56 7.68 14.38
CA VAL A 359 3.86 7.61 13.73
C VAL A 359 4.57 6.34 14.19
N VAL A 360 5.00 5.50 13.25
CA VAL A 360 5.89 4.38 13.50
C VAL A 360 7.14 4.59 12.65
N GLN A 361 8.27 4.88 13.31
CA GLN A 361 9.49 5.24 12.61
C GLN A 361 10.75 4.64 13.21
N ASN A 362 11.79 4.49 12.40
CA ASN A 362 13.10 3.97 12.81
C ASN A 362 13.04 2.60 13.52
N CYS A 363 11.93 1.88 13.40
CA CYS A 363 11.71 0.61 14.08
C CYS A 363 12.22 -0.56 13.25
N ARG A 364 12.45 -1.69 13.93
CA ARG A 364 12.78 -2.97 13.30
C ARG A 364 11.71 -3.99 13.62
N PHE A 365 11.28 -4.74 12.62
CA PHE A 365 10.32 -5.84 12.75
C PHE A 365 11.01 -7.10 12.25
N GLU A 366 11.34 -8.02 13.16
CA GLU A 366 12.18 -9.17 12.86
C GLU A 366 11.44 -10.47 13.16
N TYR A 367 11.18 -11.26 12.12
CA TYR A 367 10.60 -12.61 12.26
C TYR A 367 9.27 -12.62 13.01
N ASN A 368 8.42 -11.62 12.72
CA ASN A 368 7.05 -11.52 13.22
C ASN A 368 6.08 -12.05 12.14
N ASN A 369 4.91 -12.54 12.52
CA ASN A 369 3.92 -12.96 11.52
C ASN A 369 3.45 -11.78 10.61
N THR A 370 2.95 -10.70 11.22
CA THR A 370 2.59 -9.46 10.51
C THR A 370 3.09 -8.27 11.31
N GLY A 371 3.56 -7.22 10.65
CA GLY A 371 4.05 -6.01 11.31
C GLY A 371 2.93 -5.15 11.90
N ILE A 372 2.29 -4.32 11.08
CA ILE A 372 1.34 -3.30 11.53
C ILE A 372 -0.01 -3.52 10.86
N SER A 373 -1.08 -3.50 11.65
CA SER A 373 -2.45 -3.57 11.12
C SER A 373 -3.24 -2.30 11.42
N LEU A 374 -3.99 -1.85 10.42
CA LEU A 374 -4.91 -0.71 10.52
C LEU A 374 -6.33 -1.19 10.26
N LYS A 375 -7.30 -0.64 11.00
CA LYS A 375 -8.72 -0.97 10.85
C LYS A 375 -9.62 0.20 11.25
N ARG A 376 -10.79 0.33 10.61
CA ARG A 376 -11.77 1.42 10.83
C ARG A 376 -11.15 2.79 10.60
N SER A 377 -11.49 3.80 11.42
CA SER A 377 -11.15 5.20 11.17
C SER A 377 -9.72 5.53 11.62
N CYS A 378 -8.74 4.84 11.04
CA CYS A 378 -7.34 5.17 11.23
C CYS A 378 -6.89 6.24 10.23
N ASN A 379 -6.72 7.48 10.69
CA ASN A 379 -6.36 8.60 9.82
C ASN A 379 -4.93 9.07 10.06
N ARG A 380 -4.27 9.58 9.01
CA ARG A 380 -2.96 10.24 9.14
C ARG A 380 -1.88 9.37 9.80
N VAL A 381 -1.91 8.06 9.54
CA VAL A 381 -0.88 7.11 10.00
C VAL A 381 0.36 7.22 9.12
N VAL A 382 1.54 7.32 9.74
CA VAL A 382 2.83 7.38 9.05
C VAL A 382 3.69 6.20 9.47
N VAL A 383 4.12 5.40 8.49
CA VAL A 383 5.07 4.31 8.67
C VAL A 383 6.31 4.62 7.85
N GLN A 384 7.38 5.08 8.49
CA GLN A 384 8.57 5.55 7.77
C GLN A 384 9.90 5.08 8.34
N ASP A 385 10.91 4.96 7.49
CA ASP A 385 12.30 4.71 7.94
C ASP A 385 12.44 3.41 8.77
N ASN A 386 11.53 2.45 8.60
CA ASN A 386 11.55 1.17 9.33
C ASN A 386 12.24 0.08 8.51
N VAL A 387 12.65 -0.98 9.20
CA VAL A 387 13.15 -2.22 8.59
C VAL A 387 12.24 -3.38 8.97
N ALA A 388 11.79 -4.16 7.99
CA ALA A 388 11.07 -5.41 8.21
C ALA A 388 11.83 -6.57 7.55
N ILE A 389 12.13 -7.61 8.32
CA ILE A 389 12.84 -8.80 7.84
C ILE A 389 12.12 -10.07 8.26
N ASP A 390 12.10 -11.04 7.35
CA ASP A 390 11.65 -12.41 7.61
C ASP A 390 12.45 -13.41 6.74
N ASP A 391 12.13 -14.69 6.82
CA ASP A 391 12.70 -15.78 6.01
C ASP A 391 11.60 -16.61 5.29
N THR A 392 10.32 -16.21 5.42
CA THR A 392 9.20 -16.84 4.72
C THR A 392 9.25 -16.70 3.20
N ALA A 393 10.05 -15.81 2.62
CA ALA A 393 10.24 -15.73 1.17
C ALA A 393 10.85 -17.03 0.58
N ASN A 394 11.57 -17.81 1.40
CA ASN A 394 12.21 -19.06 0.99
C ASN A 394 11.27 -20.28 1.12
N TRP A 395 10.04 -20.06 1.59
CA TRP A 395 9.04 -21.09 1.74
C TRP A 395 8.51 -21.57 0.38
N HIS A 396 8.18 -22.86 0.30
CA HIS A 396 7.56 -23.42 -0.89
C HIS A 396 6.18 -22.82 -1.11
N PHE A 397 6.02 -22.15 -2.25
CA PHE A 397 4.84 -21.35 -2.57
C PHE A 397 3.53 -22.15 -2.57
N GLY A 398 3.44 -23.17 -3.43
CA GLY A 398 2.21 -23.96 -3.61
C GLY A 398 1.74 -24.64 -2.32
N TYR A 399 2.66 -25.26 -1.58
CA TYR A 399 2.40 -25.82 -0.26
C TYR A 399 1.85 -24.77 0.73
N THR A 400 2.49 -23.60 0.84
CA THR A 400 2.07 -22.53 1.76
C THR A 400 0.66 -22.03 1.47
N LYS A 401 0.28 -21.93 0.18
CA LYS A 401 -1.05 -21.49 -0.27
C LYS A 401 -2.15 -22.57 -0.15
N SER A 402 -1.82 -23.83 0.08
CA SER A 402 -2.78 -24.95 -0.04
C SER A 402 -2.85 -25.93 1.13
N ALA A 403 -1.80 -26.03 1.96
CA ALA A 403 -1.82 -26.89 3.14
C ALA A 403 -2.79 -26.32 4.18
N GLY A 404 -3.61 -27.16 4.81
CA GLY A 404 -4.73 -26.79 5.69
C GLY A 404 -4.39 -26.09 7.01
N ILE A 405 -3.19 -25.50 7.13
CA ILE A 405 -2.83 -24.54 8.18
C ILE A 405 -2.96 -23.16 7.54
N LEU A 406 -3.86 -22.33 8.06
CA LEU A 406 -4.25 -21.04 7.49
C LEU A 406 -3.14 -19.97 7.54
N TYR A 407 -1.98 -20.21 6.91
CA TYR A 407 -0.91 -19.23 6.76
C TYR A 407 -1.37 -17.95 6.04
N HIS A 408 -2.40 -18.08 5.21
CA HIS A 408 -3.05 -16.97 4.53
C HIS A 408 -3.42 -15.81 5.47
N SER A 409 -3.97 -16.09 6.67
CA SER A 409 -4.36 -15.02 7.61
C SER A 409 -3.22 -14.51 8.51
N GLU A 410 -2.09 -15.24 8.53
CA GLU A 410 -0.98 -15.03 9.46
C GLU A 410 0.23 -14.34 8.81
N ILE A 411 0.65 -14.75 7.61
CA ILE A 411 1.90 -14.26 6.97
C ILE A 411 1.69 -13.61 5.59
N GLU A 412 0.57 -13.87 4.90
CA GLU A 412 0.30 -13.29 3.57
C GLU A 412 -0.19 -11.83 3.64
N THR A 413 -0.24 -11.21 4.83
CA THR A 413 -0.64 -9.79 4.95
C THR A 413 0.55 -8.81 4.97
N GLY A 414 1.78 -9.35 5.04
CA GLY A 414 3.02 -8.60 4.90
C GLY A 414 3.39 -7.68 6.06
N PHE A 415 4.13 -6.61 5.76
CA PHE A 415 4.63 -5.67 6.77
C PHE A 415 3.53 -4.75 7.30
N VAL A 416 2.75 -4.12 6.41
CA VAL A 416 1.62 -3.27 6.78
C VAL A 416 0.36 -3.76 6.07
N THR A 417 -0.73 -3.88 6.83
CA THR A 417 -2.03 -4.28 6.31
C THR A 417 -3.16 -3.32 6.71
N ILE A 418 -4.00 -2.94 5.76
CA ILE A 418 -5.22 -2.16 5.97
C ILE A 418 -6.43 -3.09 5.84
N ASN A 419 -7.06 -3.41 6.96
CA ASN A 419 -8.11 -4.42 7.04
C ASN A 419 -9.51 -3.80 7.09
N GLY A 420 -10.46 -4.46 6.43
CA GLY A 420 -11.88 -4.10 6.48
C GLY A 420 -12.56 -4.46 7.81
N PRO A 421 -13.65 -3.77 8.20
CA PRO A 421 -14.09 -2.48 7.65
C PRO A 421 -13.08 -1.36 7.89
N TYR A 422 -12.92 -0.48 6.91
CA TYR A 422 -12.02 0.66 6.96
C TYR A 422 -12.67 1.90 6.33
N ASP A 423 -12.47 3.05 6.98
CA ASP A 423 -12.94 4.38 6.59
C ASP A 423 -11.93 5.46 7.03
N GLY A 424 -10.66 5.07 7.17
CA GLY A 424 -9.56 5.99 7.42
C GLY A 424 -9.06 6.69 6.15
N ARG A 425 -8.20 7.70 6.34
CA ARG A 425 -7.63 8.51 5.25
C ARG A 425 -6.23 9.05 5.57
N GLY A 426 -5.37 9.18 4.56
CA GLY A 426 -4.08 9.86 4.67
C GLY A 426 -2.96 8.99 5.24
N VAL A 427 -2.94 7.69 4.91
CA VAL A 427 -1.87 6.77 5.30
C VAL A 427 -0.64 7.04 4.43
N VAL A 428 0.53 7.16 5.04
CA VAL A 428 1.80 7.41 4.35
C VAL A 428 2.82 6.36 4.75
N ILE A 429 3.32 5.60 3.77
CA ILE A 429 4.32 4.54 3.96
C ILE A 429 5.53 4.88 3.10
N ARG A 430 6.64 5.29 3.72
CA ARG A 430 7.81 5.76 2.97
C ARG A 430 9.17 5.40 3.55
N ARG A 431 10.18 5.26 2.69
CA ARG A 431 11.58 5.02 3.11
C ARG A 431 11.77 3.79 4.00
N ASN A 432 10.87 2.81 3.93
CA ASN A 432 11.03 1.55 4.64
C ASN A 432 11.88 0.58 3.81
N VAL A 433 12.55 -0.34 4.50
CA VAL A 433 13.30 -1.45 3.91
C VAL A 433 12.65 -2.76 4.30
N VAL A 434 12.10 -3.50 3.34
CA VAL A 434 11.35 -4.75 3.57
C VAL A 434 11.97 -5.89 2.79
N ARG A 435 12.23 -7.02 3.46
CA ARG A 435 12.78 -8.21 2.78
C ARG A 435 12.41 -9.54 3.42
N GLY A 436 12.34 -10.59 2.60
CA GLY A 436 12.23 -11.96 3.06
C GLY A 436 10.83 -12.36 3.54
N LEU A 437 9.83 -11.51 3.32
CA LEU A 437 8.43 -11.79 3.65
C LEU A 437 7.76 -12.62 2.56
N PHE A 438 6.64 -13.25 2.91
CA PHE A 438 5.84 -13.98 1.93
C PHE A 438 5.16 -12.99 0.95
N ASP A 439 4.34 -12.08 1.48
CA ASP A 439 3.83 -10.90 0.77
C ASP A 439 4.46 -9.64 1.39
N GLY A 440 4.65 -8.59 0.59
CA GLY A 440 5.24 -7.35 1.09
C GLY A 440 4.27 -6.51 1.91
N PHE A 441 3.07 -6.25 1.38
CA PHE A 441 2.07 -5.34 1.97
C PHE A 441 0.65 -5.68 1.50
N GLY A 442 -0.37 -5.51 2.35
CA GLY A 442 -1.79 -5.66 1.97
C GLY A 442 -2.59 -4.40 2.27
N LEU A 443 -2.63 -3.44 1.34
CA LEU A 443 -3.02 -2.05 1.64
C LEU A 443 -4.44 -1.67 1.24
N ALA A 444 -5.20 -2.52 0.55
CA ALA A 444 -6.59 -2.20 0.20
C ALA A 444 -7.59 -3.04 1.02
N PRO A 445 -8.54 -2.39 1.72
CA PRO A 445 -9.50 -3.09 2.58
C PRO A 445 -10.72 -3.62 1.81
N VAL A 446 -11.28 -4.72 2.33
CA VAL A 446 -12.62 -5.24 1.96
C VAL A 446 -13.36 -5.68 3.24
N PRO A 447 -14.58 -5.18 3.54
CA PRO A 447 -15.29 -4.08 2.88
C PRO A 447 -14.70 -2.70 3.25
N TYR A 448 -15.05 -1.67 2.49
CA TYR A 448 -14.74 -0.26 2.76
C TYR A 448 -16.03 0.52 3.00
N THR A 449 -16.09 1.32 4.07
CA THR A 449 -17.37 1.63 4.71
C THR A 449 -17.73 3.12 4.85
N GLY A 450 -16.94 4.09 4.36
CA GLY A 450 -17.42 5.48 4.49
C GLY A 450 -16.61 6.67 3.95
N THR A 451 -15.30 6.58 3.70
CA THR A 451 -14.53 7.76 3.22
C THR A 451 -14.61 7.92 1.70
N ARG A 452 -14.70 9.16 1.22
CA ARG A 452 -14.73 9.46 -0.23
C ARG A 452 -13.47 8.94 -0.93
N THR A 453 -12.29 9.33 -0.45
CA THR A 453 -11.00 8.80 -0.88
C THR A 453 -10.15 8.39 0.32
N ALA A 454 -9.26 7.42 0.12
CA ALA A 454 -8.38 6.91 1.16
C ALA A 454 -7.06 7.71 1.25
N GLU A 455 -6.61 8.33 0.15
CA GLU A 455 -5.39 9.16 0.11
C GLU A 455 -4.17 8.43 0.67
N VAL A 456 -3.89 7.23 0.15
CA VAL A 456 -2.76 6.39 0.58
C VAL A 456 -1.54 6.68 -0.28
N ASP A 457 -0.44 7.05 0.37
CA ASP A 457 0.85 7.29 -0.27
C ASP A 457 1.85 6.20 0.06
N PHE A 458 2.44 5.62 -0.96
CA PHE A 458 3.45 4.57 -0.83
C PHE A 458 4.68 4.93 -1.68
N TYR A 459 5.76 5.42 -1.07
CA TYR A 459 6.89 5.95 -1.83
C TYR A 459 8.27 5.86 -1.20
N HIS A 460 9.32 5.86 -2.04
CA HIS A 460 10.72 5.74 -1.61
C HIS A 460 11.01 4.50 -0.74
N ASN A 461 10.17 3.46 -0.79
CA ASN A 461 10.44 2.21 -0.09
C ASN A 461 11.39 1.33 -0.93
N ARG A 462 12.19 0.51 -0.23
CA ARG A 462 13.01 -0.53 -0.83
C ARG A 462 12.47 -1.90 -0.40
N ILE A 463 11.95 -2.66 -1.35
CA ILE A 463 11.31 -3.96 -1.12
C ILE A 463 12.07 -4.99 -1.93
N PHE A 464 12.55 -6.06 -1.30
CA PHE A 464 13.26 -7.08 -2.06
C PHE A 464 13.15 -8.47 -1.48
N HIS A 465 13.25 -9.49 -2.35
CA HIS A 465 13.18 -10.90 -1.98
C HIS A 465 11.86 -11.22 -1.26
N ILE A 466 10.76 -11.17 -2.03
CA ILE A 466 9.39 -11.44 -1.59
C ILE A 466 8.87 -12.70 -2.30
N ALA A 467 8.09 -13.57 -1.65
CA ALA A 467 7.64 -14.81 -2.29
C ALA A 467 6.56 -14.57 -3.35
N ASP A 468 5.51 -13.81 -3.04
CA ASP A 468 4.35 -13.58 -3.93
C ASP A 468 4.40 -12.16 -4.51
N ASP A 469 3.64 -11.23 -3.91
CA ASP A 469 3.47 -9.85 -4.38
C ASP A 469 4.27 -8.85 -3.53
N PHE A 470 4.92 -7.87 -4.18
CA PHE A 470 5.52 -6.75 -3.44
C PHE A 470 4.48 -6.00 -2.63
N MET A 471 3.27 -5.86 -3.18
CA MET A 471 2.13 -5.32 -2.47
C MET A 471 0.82 -5.70 -3.15
N GLU A 472 -0.23 -5.85 -2.35
CA GLU A 472 -1.60 -6.00 -2.79
C GLU A 472 -2.39 -4.72 -2.51
N ILE A 473 -3.06 -4.21 -3.54
CA ILE A 473 -4.14 -3.24 -3.40
C ILE A 473 -5.46 -3.85 -3.91
N ASP A 474 -5.68 -5.09 -3.49
CA ASP A 474 -6.80 -5.95 -3.84
C ASP A 474 -8.01 -5.63 -2.94
N GLY A 475 -8.66 -4.52 -3.25
CA GLY A 475 -9.80 -3.99 -2.51
C GLY A 475 -10.09 -2.55 -2.93
N TYR A 476 -10.75 -1.78 -2.08
CA TYR A 476 -11.11 -0.39 -2.37
C TYR A 476 -9.87 0.53 -2.37
N ALA A 477 -9.47 0.96 -3.57
CA ALA A 477 -8.24 1.71 -3.83
C ALA A 477 -8.52 3.17 -4.26
N ARG A 478 -9.35 3.89 -3.51
CA ARG A 478 -9.80 5.25 -3.86
C ARG A 478 -8.69 6.30 -3.65
N ASN A 479 -8.09 6.77 -4.75
CA ASN A 479 -6.99 7.74 -4.81
C ASN A 479 -5.70 7.28 -4.11
N TYR A 480 -5.17 6.13 -4.56
CA TYR A 480 -3.89 5.58 -4.10
C TYR A 480 -2.74 6.12 -4.95
N ARG A 481 -1.61 6.46 -4.33
CA ARG A 481 -0.41 6.98 -4.98
C ARG A 481 0.80 6.11 -4.62
N ILE A 482 1.27 5.33 -5.57
CA ILE A 482 2.40 4.40 -5.42
C ILE A 482 3.54 4.92 -6.31
N PHE A 483 4.59 5.49 -5.72
CA PHE A 483 5.60 6.17 -6.54
C PHE A 483 7.04 6.09 -6.03
N ARG A 484 8.00 6.09 -6.95
CA ARG A 484 9.45 6.13 -6.63
C ARG A 484 9.92 5.05 -5.66
N ASN A 485 9.36 3.86 -5.74
CA ASN A 485 9.82 2.71 -4.96
C ASN A 485 10.88 1.91 -5.74
N ASP A 486 11.74 1.21 -5.00
CA ASP A 486 12.70 0.23 -5.52
C ASP A 486 12.27 -1.17 -5.08
N MET A 487 11.60 -1.90 -5.97
CA MET A 487 11.02 -3.21 -5.70
C MET A 487 11.70 -4.28 -6.56
N ARG A 488 12.27 -5.32 -5.95
CA ARG A 488 13.08 -6.33 -6.67
C ARG A 488 12.88 -7.75 -6.17
N GLU A 489 12.91 -8.72 -7.08
CA GLU A 489 12.90 -10.15 -6.72
C GLU A 489 11.60 -10.58 -6.03
N SER A 490 10.57 -10.83 -6.83
CA SER A 490 9.30 -11.43 -6.39
C SER A 490 8.75 -12.41 -7.42
N LEU A 491 7.67 -13.13 -7.11
CA LEU A 491 6.87 -13.77 -8.16
C LEU A 491 6.15 -12.69 -9.00
N SER A 492 5.35 -11.87 -8.33
CA SER A 492 4.53 -10.82 -8.95
C SER A 492 4.81 -9.46 -8.30
N GLY A 493 4.62 -8.38 -9.05
CA GLY A 493 4.94 -7.04 -8.55
C GLY A 493 3.80 -6.44 -7.71
N ILE A 494 3.09 -5.46 -8.27
CA ILE A 494 1.95 -4.81 -7.62
C ILE A 494 0.67 -5.54 -8.03
N SER A 495 -0.08 -6.08 -7.07
CA SER A 495 -1.40 -6.66 -7.30
C SER A 495 -2.49 -5.59 -7.37
N LEU A 496 -3.33 -5.73 -8.40
CA LEU A 496 -4.45 -4.90 -8.84
C LEU A 496 -5.69 -5.78 -9.04
N ALA A 497 -5.89 -6.77 -8.17
CA ALA A 497 -6.71 -7.95 -8.35
C ALA A 497 -7.85 -8.09 -7.30
N GLN A 498 -8.71 -7.10 -7.06
CA GLN A 498 -9.03 -5.93 -7.90
C GLN A 498 -8.77 -4.62 -7.15
N ALA A 499 -8.21 -3.63 -7.82
CA ALA A 499 -8.10 -2.27 -7.29
C ALA A 499 -9.40 -1.49 -7.53
N LEU A 500 -10.39 -1.72 -6.68
CA LEU A 500 -11.76 -1.23 -6.83
C LEU A 500 -11.84 0.30 -6.76
N ASP A 501 -12.78 0.86 -7.53
CA ASP A 501 -13.13 2.28 -7.70
C ASP A 501 -12.06 3.20 -8.29
N GLY A 502 -10.80 3.10 -7.86
CA GLY A 502 -9.73 4.01 -8.27
C GLY A 502 -10.02 5.50 -7.92
N PRO A 503 -9.29 6.47 -8.50
CA PRO A 503 -8.12 6.26 -9.33
C PRO A 503 -6.93 5.69 -8.54
N VAL A 504 -6.06 4.96 -9.22
CA VAL A 504 -4.76 4.51 -8.70
C VAL A 504 -3.66 5.07 -9.58
N TRP A 505 -2.67 5.71 -8.95
CA TRP A 505 -1.52 6.31 -9.61
C TRP A 505 -0.27 5.52 -9.29
N ILE A 506 0.38 4.95 -10.30
CA ILE A 506 1.61 4.17 -10.16
C ILE A 506 2.69 4.86 -10.99
N VAL A 507 3.59 5.57 -10.32
CA VAL A 507 4.44 6.58 -10.95
C VAL A 507 5.93 6.38 -10.61
N ARG A 508 6.80 6.29 -11.61
CA ARG A 508 8.26 6.27 -11.41
C ARG A 508 8.79 5.15 -10.49
N ASN A 509 8.15 3.98 -10.46
CA ASN A 509 8.65 2.84 -9.69
C ASN A 509 9.65 2.01 -10.49
N LEU A 510 10.66 1.48 -9.81
CA LEU A 510 11.45 0.35 -10.28
C LEU A 510 10.80 -0.94 -9.78
N ILE A 511 10.34 -1.80 -10.70
CA ILE A 511 9.68 -3.08 -10.37
C ILE A 511 10.41 -4.18 -11.15
N LEU A 512 11.50 -4.66 -10.58
CA LEU A 512 12.52 -5.36 -11.34
C LEU A 512 12.65 -6.82 -10.91
N ASP A 513 13.05 -7.64 -11.87
CA ASP A 513 13.29 -9.06 -11.65
C ASP A 513 12.07 -9.74 -10.98
N CYS A 514 10.87 -9.56 -11.55
CA CYS A 514 9.74 -10.43 -11.19
C CYS A 514 9.91 -11.83 -11.83
N GLY A 515 9.27 -12.83 -11.24
CA GLY A 515 9.38 -14.24 -11.61
C GLY A 515 10.58 -14.97 -11.01
N ILE A 516 11.16 -14.50 -9.90
CA ILE A 516 12.33 -15.14 -9.26
C ILE A 516 12.15 -15.34 -7.76
N ALA A 517 10.95 -15.78 -7.39
CA ALA A 517 10.74 -16.49 -6.15
C ALA A 517 10.78 -18.00 -6.40
N LYS A 518 10.95 -18.80 -5.34
CA LYS A 518 10.82 -20.27 -5.38
C LYS A 518 9.52 -20.74 -6.05
N ALA A 519 8.47 -19.92 -5.98
CA ALA A 519 7.22 -20.12 -6.72
C ALA A 519 7.41 -20.33 -8.22
N ALA A 520 8.32 -19.57 -8.84
CA ALA A 520 8.58 -19.61 -10.27
C ALA A 520 9.29 -20.91 -10.72
N GLU A 521 9.82 -21.69 -9.79
CA GLU A 521 10.39 -23.02 -10.07
C GLU A 521 9.31 -24.09 -10.28
N THR A 522 8.05 -23.79 -9.94
CA THR A 522 6.91 -24.70 -10.13
C THR A 522 6.23 -24.45 -11.47
N GLU A 523 5.93 -25.53 -12.22
CA GLU A 523 5.28 -25.44 -13.53
C GLU A 523 3.93 -24.70 -13.43
N GLY A 524 3.73 -23.67 -14.28
CA GLY A 524 2.48 -22.92 -14.38
C GLY A 524 2.44 -21.59 -13.62
N PHE A 525 3.45 -21.30 -12.79
CA PHE A 525 3.64 -19.96 -12.22
C PHE A 525 4.51 -19.11 -13.15
N GLN A 526 4.02 -17.94 -13.51
CA GLN A 526 4.70 -16.99 -14.40
C GLN A 526 4.83 -15.67 -13.64
N GLY A 527 5.99 -15.03 -13.74
CA GLY A 527 6.22 -13.72 -13.14
C GLY A 527 5.83 -12.56 -14.04
N TYR A 528 5.35 -11.48 -13.41
CA TYR A 528 4.86 -10.28 -14.08
C TYR A 528 4.80 -9.11 -13.07
N PRO A 529 5.23 -7.89 -13.46
CA PRO A 529 5.27 -6.72 -12.57
C PRO A 529 3.92 -6.21 -12.05
N PHE A 530 2.82 -6.52 -12.74
CA PHE A 530 1.48 -6.04 -12.39
C PHE A 530 0.49 -7.17 -12.42
N LYS A 531 -0.02 -7.56 -11.25
CA LYS A 531 -0.98 -8.66 -11.14
C LYS A 531 -2.39 -8.14 -11.29
N THR A 532 -3.05 -8.46 -12.41
CA THR A 532 -4.42 -8.00 -12.70
C THR A 532 -5.44 -9.12 -12.64
N ASN A 533 -5.20 -10.18 -11.87
CA ASN A 533 -6.08 -11.35 -11.87
C ASN A 533 -7.43 -11.03 -11.18
N GLY A 534 -8.48 -11.81 -11.40
CA GLY A 534 -9.75 -11.62 -10.69
C GLY A 534 -10.83 -10.84 -11.46
N GLY A 535 -12.06 -10.90 -10.96
CA GLY A 535 -13.25 -10.38 -11.66
C GLY A 535 -14.17 -11.45 -12.26
N HIS A 536 -14.19 -12.65 -11.67
CA HIS A 536 -15.08 -13.74 -12.10
C HIS A 536 -16.57 -13.54 -11.69
N GLY A 537 -16.91 -12.48 -10.92
CA GLY A 537 -18.25 -12.18 -10.42
C GLY A 537 -18.91 -10.93 -11.05
N THR A 538 -20.04 -10.48 -10.48
CA THR A 538 -20.79 -9.27 -10.91
C THR A 538 -20.14 -7.94 -10.49
N GLU A 539 -18.95 -7.99 -9.89
CA GLU A 539 -18.23 -6.83 -9.39
C GLU A 539 -17.67 -6.01 -10.55
N VAL A 540 -17.87 -4.70 -10.49
CA VAL A 540 -17.21 -3.76 -11.39
C VAL A 540 -15.72 -3.89 -11.09
N GLY A 541 -14.95 -4.47 -12.01
CA GLY A 541 -13.52 -4.68 -11.79
C GLY A 541 -12.74 -3.39 -11.57
N SER A 542 -11.41 -3.46 -11.53
CA SER A 542 -10.55 -2.34 -11.07
C SER A 542 -10.93 -0.99 -11.67
N GLY A 543 -10.80 0.09 -10.88
CA GLY A 543 -11.13 1.45 -11.31
C GLY A 543 -10.18 2.01 -12.37
N MET A 544 -10.10 3.35 -12.45
CA MET A 544 -9.12 4.03 -13.30
C MET A 544 -7.71 3.78 -12.76
N ILE A 545 -6.78 3.34 -13.61
CA ILE A 545 -5.38 3.09 -13.22
C ILE A 545 -4.45 3.85 -14.17
N PHE A 546 -3.47 4.55 -13.60
CA PHE A 546 -2.48 5.32 -14.34
C PHE A 546 -1.07 4.76 -14.06
N LEU A 547 -0.44 4.21 -15.09
CA LEU A 547 0.93 3.69 -15.05
C LEU A 547 1.84 4.68 -15.79
N TYR A 548 2.58 5.51 -15.06
CA TYR A 548 3.43 6.54 -15.64
C TYR A 548 4.89 6.38 -15.25
N HIS A 549 5.80 6.43 -16.23
CA HIS A 549 7.24 6.40 -15.97
C HIS A 549 7.72 5.20 -15.15
N ASN A 550 7.05 4.05 -15.13
CA ASN A 550 7.59 2.90 -14.41
C ASN A 550 8.68 2.21 -15.24
N THR A 551 9.66 1.60 -14.58
CA THR A 551 10.61 0.69 -15.23
C THR A 551 10.42 -0.68 -14.60
N ALA A 552 9.96 -1.63 -15.40
CA ALA A 552 9.66 -2.95 -14.91
C ALA A 552 10.28 -4.06 -15.75
N SER A 553 10.73 -5.11 -15.08
CA SER A 553 11.39 -6.24 -15.74
C SER A 553 11.04 -7.58 -15.09
N THR A 554 11.19 -8.64 -15.88
CA THR A 554 11.14 -10.03 -15.43
C THR A 554 12.48 -10.72 -15.65
N ARG A 555 12.76 -11.77 -14.87
CA ARG A 555 14.02 -12.53 -14.97
C ARG A 555 13.84 -13.99 -15.41
N ASP A 556 12.78 -14.67 -15.01
CA ASP A 556 12.54 -16.07 -15.41
C ASP A 556 12.16 -16.20 -16.92
N PRO A 557 12.67 -17.21 -17.65
CA PRO A 557 12.39 -17.39 -19.07
C PRO A 557 10.92 -17.53 -19.48
N GLY A 558 10.03 -17.92 -18.57
CA GLY A 558 8.58 -18.06 -18.79
C GLY A 558 7.77 -16.80 -18.48
N SER A 559 8.42 -15.76 -17.94
CA SER A 559 7.79 -14.56 -17.40
C SER A 559 7.63 -13.42 -18.43
N HIS A 560 6.70 -12.51 -18.18
CA HIS A 560 6.21 -11.52 -19.17
C HIS A 560 6.28 -10.09 -18.64
N ALA A 561 6.52 -9.11 -19.50
CA ALA A 561 6.57 -7.71 -19.09
C ALA A 561 5.21 -7.22 -18.57
N LEU A 562 4.13 -7.67 -19.20
CA LEU A 562 2.75 -7.49 -18.77
C LEU A 562 1.97 -8.77 -19.05
N LEU A 563 1.17 -9.20 -18.07
CA LEU A 563 0.30 -10.39 -18.19
C LEU A 563 -1.12 -10.05 -17.74
N VAL A 564 -2.07 -10.24 -18.63
CA VAL A 564 -3.49 -10.16 -18.36
C VAL A 564 -4.07 -11.57 -18.38
N LYS A 565 -4.63 -12.01 -17.26
CA LYS A 565 -5.30 -13.33 -17.19
C LYS A 565 -6.78 -13.18 -17.59
N ASN A 566 -7.68 -13.17 -16.61
CA ASN A 566 -9.12 -12.94 -16.81
C ASN A 566 -9.53 -11.73 -15.98
N ALA A 567 -9.23 -10.54 -16.49
CA ALA A 567 -9.28 -9.30 -15.72
C ALA A 567 -10.35 -8.34 -16.24
N LYS A 568 -11.01 -7.63 -15.33
CA LYS A 568 -11.92 -6.52 -15.65
C LYS A 568 -11.45 -5.25 -14.98
N TRP A 569 -11.52 -4.13 -15.71
CA TRP A 569 -11.26 -2.78 -15.21
C TRP A 569 -11.99 -1.73 -16.03
N LYS A 570 -12.05 -0.49 -15.52
CA LYS A 570 -12.61 0.67 -16.23
C LYS A 570 -11.70 1.13 -17.35
N GLU A 571 -10.48 1.51 -17.02
CA GLU A 571 -9.43 1.88 -17.98
C GLU A 571 -8.06 1.81 -17.31
N ILE A 572 -7.05 1.35 -18.05
CA ILE A 572 -5.64 1.53 -17.68
C ILE A 572 -5.02 2.49 -18.70
N THR A 573 -4.45 3.60 -18.23
CA THR A 573 -3.66 4.52 -19.05
C THR A 573 -2.17 4.30 -18.79
N LEU A 574 -1.38 4.11 -19.85
CA LEU A 574 0.05 3.84 -19.77
C LEU A 574 0.84 4.87 -20.59
N ARG A 575 1.79 5.56 -19.96
CA ARG A 575 2.67 6.55 -20.62
C ARG A 575 4.08 6.52 -20.05
N ASN A 576 5.07 6.65 -20.93
CA ASN A 576 6.49 6.79 -20.62
C ASN A 576 7.08 5.63 -19.80
N ASN A 577 6.51 4.44 -19.83
CA ASN A 577 7.06 3.30 -19.09
C ASN A 577 8.12 2.54 -19.89
N ILE A 578 8.93 1.74 -19.19
CA ILE A 578 9.81 0.72 -19.76
C ILE A 578 9.34 -0.65 -19.27
N TRP A 579 8.97 -1.52 -20.21
CA TRP A 579 8.51 -2.89 -19.97
C TRP A 579 9.49 -3.89 -20.57
N VAL A 580 10.09 -4.75 -19.73
CA VAL A 580 11.02 -5.79 -20.18
C VAL A 580 10.53 -7.19 -19.81
N GLY A 581 10.12 -7.94 -20.83
CA GLY A 581 9.70 -9.33 -20.70
C GLY A 581 10.78 -10.30 -21.17
N LYS A 582 10.94 -11.43 -20.48
CA LYS A 582 11.76 -12.53 -21.00
C LYS A 582 11.07 -13.30 -22.11
N SER A 583 9.78 -13.58 -21.94
CA SER A 583 8.99 -14.36 -22.88
C SER A 583 8.18 -13.48 -23.83
N HIS A 584 7.34 -12.60 -23.28
CA HIS A 584 6.48 -11.69 -24.02
C HIS A 584 6.60 -10.27 -23.48
N GLY A 585 6.47 -9.27 -24.37
CA GLY A 585 6.22 -7.90 -23.95
C GLY A 585 4.85 -7.80 -23.28
N PHE A 586 3.82 -8.27 -23.96
CA PHE A 586 2.46 -8.37 -23.43
C PHE A 586 1.82 -9.72 -23.77
N LEU A 587 1.19 -10.34 -22.78
CA LEU A 587 0.40 -11.55 -22.96
C LEU A 587 -0.99 -11.37 -22.34
N SER A 588 -2.05 -11.66 -23.10
CA SER A 588 -3.39 -11.86 -22.56
C SER A 588 -3.87 -13.30 -22.73
N TRP A 589 -4.51 -13.86 -21.71
CA TRP A 589 -5.20 -15.15 -21.75
C TRP A 589 -6.58 -15.08 -22.39
N THR A 590 -7.07 -13.87 -22.70
CA THR A 590 -8.31 -13.61 -23.44
C THR A 590 -8.03 -12.84 -24.73
N LYS A 591 -8.93 -13.00 -25.71
CA LYS A 591 -8.91 -12.19 -26.94
C LYS A 591 -9.35 -10.75 -26.70
N GLU A 592 -10.34 -10.57 -25.84
CA GLU A 592 -10.86 -9.27 -25.45
C GLU A 592 -10.22 -8.84 -24.14
N VAL A 593 -9.56 -7.68 -24.17
CA VAL A 593 -8.96 -7.03 -23.00
C VAL A 593 -9.83 -5.84 -22.63
N SER A 594 -9.92 -5.55 -21.33
CA SER A 594 -10.65 -4.37 -20.84
C SER A 594 -9.96 -3.08 -21.34
N PRO A 595 -10.66 -1.92 -21.37
CA PRO A 595 -10.15 -0.73 -22.04
C PRO A 595 -8.74 -0.31 -21.58
N MET A 596 -7.87 -0.02 -22.54
CA MET A 596 -6.53 0.49 -22.29
C MET A 596 -6.25 1.66 -23.23
N ASP A 597 -5.68 2.72 -22.66
CA ASP A 597 -5.07 3.81 -23.42
C ASP A 597 -3.56 3.71 -23.27
N TRP A 598 -2.89 3.16 -24.29
CA TRP A 598 -1.48 2.79 -24.20
C TRP A 598 -0.66 3.41 -25.33
N ASP A 599 0.26 4.30 -24.97
CA ASP A 599 1.16 4.97 -25.92
C ASP A 599 2.44 5.48 -25.23
N PHE A 600 3.44 5.93 -26.00
CA PHE A 600 4.71 6.49 -25.49
C PHE A 600 5.44 5.58 -24.49
N ASP A 601 5.30 4.27 -24.60
CA ASP A 601 6.01 3.29 -23.77
C ASP A 601 7.06 2.54 -24.57
N ASN A 602 8.11 2.09 -23.89
CA ASN A 602 9.01 1.07 -24.41
C ASN A 602 8.48 -0.32 -24.02
N LEU A 603 8.03 -1.10 -25.00
CA LEU A 603 7.63 -2.49 -24.82
C LEU A 603 8.68 -3.41 -25.44
N TYR A 604 9.41 -4.16 -24.62
CA TYR A 604 10.52 -4.99 -25.08
C TYR A 604 10.39 -6.44 -24.61
N SER A 605 10.73 -7.37 -25.50
CA SER A 605 10.77 -8.82 -25.25
C SER A 605 12.08 -9.41 -25.74
N GLU A 606 12.76 -10.21 -24.91
CA GLU A 606 14.02 -10.86 -25.30
C GLU A 606 13.83 -12.01 -26.30
N LYS A 607 12.71 -12.75 -26.21
CA LYS A 607 12.39 -13.84 -27.15
C LYS A 607 11.72 -13.37 -28.45
N GLY A 608 11.44 -12.06 -28.58
CA GLY A 608 10.94 -11.46 -29.81
C GLY A 608 9.42 -11.51 -30.03
N VAL A 609 8.64 -12.15 -29.14
CA VAL A 609 7.18 -12.00 -29.17
C VAL A 609 6.81 -10.72 -28.43
N LEU A 610 6.39 -9.70 -29.18
CA LEU A 610 6.08 -8.40 -28.62
C LEU A 610 4.74 -8.42 -27.89
N MET A 611 3.69 -8.90 -28.57
CA MET A 611 2.33 -8.95 -28.01
C MET A 611 1.59 -10.21 -28.46
N GLN A 612 0.84 -10.80 -27.53
CA GLN A 612 -0.04 -11.93 -27.81
C GLN A 612 -1.40 -11.75 -27.13
N PHE A 613 -2.48 -11.96 -27.90
CA PHE A 613 -3.82 -12.23 -27.36
C PHE A 613 -4.15 -13.70 -27.59
N GLY A 614 -4.66 -14.40 -26.58
CA GLY A 614 -4.82 -15.84 -26.69
C GLY A 614 -6.01 -16.41 -25.95
N ASN A 615 -6.15 -17.73 -26.07
CA ASN A 615 -7.02 -18.53 -25.22
C ASN A 615 -6.14 -19.57 -24.52
N ARG A 616 -6.02 -19.47 -23.19
CA ARG A 616 -5.25 -20.44 -22.40
C ARG A 616 -5.84 -21.84 -22.61
N GLY A 617 -5.10 -22.70 -23.31
CA GLY A 617 -5.50 -24.09 -23.61
C GLY A 617 -5.73 -24.39 -25.09
N ASN A 618 -5.70 -23.38 -25.98
CA ASN A 618 -5.72 -23.62 -27.43
C ASN A 618 -4.84 -22.62 -28.21
N ALA A 619 -3.57 -22.98 -28.39
CA ALA A 619 -2.59 -22.13 -29.07
C ALA A 619 -2.95 -21.77 -30.52
N SER A 620 -3.78 -22.57 -31.20
CA SER A 620 -4.22 -22.29 -32.58
C SER A 620 -5.13 -21.06 -32.69
N LEU A 621 -5.68 -20.59 -31.57
CA LEU A 621 -6.56 -19.42 -31.52
C LEU A 621 -5.84 -18.13 -31.11
N ASN A 622 -4.52 -18.19 -30.86
CA ASN A 622 -3.74 -17.04 -30.45
C ASN A 622 -3.45 -16.10 -31.63
N THR A 623 -3.51 -14.81 -31.37
CA THR A 623 -3.08 -13.72 -32.24
C THR A 623 -1.75 -13.19 -31.74
N TYR A 624 -0.78 -13.06 -32.64
CA TYR A 624 0.57 -12.59 -32.34
C TYR A 624 0.85 -11.32 -33.12
N PHE A 625 1.50 -10.36 -32.47
CA PHE A 625 2.04 -9.16 -33.09
C PHE A 625 3.55 -9.16 -32.89
N LYS A 626 4.29 -9.08 -34.00
CA LYS A 626 5.75 -9.21 -34.02
C LYS A 626 6.44 -7.90 -33.74
N ASP A 627 5.83 -6.79 -34.15
CA ASP A 627 6.37 -5.46 -34.03
C ASP A 627 5.28 -4.43 -33.70
N LEU A 628 5.69 -3.19 -33.41
CA LEU A 628 4.77 -2.11 -33.05
C LEU A 628 3.84 -1.70 -34.18
N LYS A 629 4.24 -1.90 -35.44
CA LYS A 629 3.37 -1.58 -36.58
C LYS A 629 2.19 -2.53 -36.63
N GLU A 630 2.42 -3.82 -36.40
CA GLU A 630 1.35 -4.81 -36.27
C GLU A 630 0.48 -4.52 -35.03
N VAL A 631 1.08 -4.16 -33.88
CA VAL A 631 0.32 -3.78 -32.67
C VAL A 631 -0.61 -2.61 -32.98
N PHE A 632 -0.08 -1.48 -33.48
CA PHE A 632 -0.88 -0.30 -33.77
C PHE A 632 -1.99 -0.59 -34.79
N ALA A 633 -1.68 -1.33 -35.88
CA ALA A 633 -2.69 -1.69 -36.86
C ALA A 633 -3.81 -2.59 -36.29
N GLY A 634 -3.50 -3.42 -35.29
CA GLY A 634 -4.45 -4.34 -34.68
C GLY A 634 -5.24 -3.76 -33.51
N THR A 635 -4.67 -2.81 -32.76
CA THR A 635 -5.24 -2.32 -31.49
C THR A 635 -5.37 -0.81 -31.39
N GLY A 636 -4.66 -0.05 -32.23
CA GLY A 636 -4.48 1.40 -32.08
C GLY A 636 -3.53 1.81 -30.95
N TRP A 637 -2.88 0.85 -30.27
CA TRP A 637 -1.94 1.13 -29.19
C TRP A 637 -0.52 1.36 -29.69
N LEU A 638 0.27 2.08 -28.88
CA LEU A 638 1.70 2.30 -29.06
C LEU A 638 2.04 2.97 -30.41
N GLU A 639 1.23 3.91 -30.88
CA GLU A 639 1.50 4.72 -32.09
C GLU A 639 2.88 5.40 -32.02
N HIS A 640 3.23 5.92 -30.85
CA HIS A 640 4.49 6.60 -30.54
C HIS A 640 5.40 5.74 -29.64
N GLY A 641 5.07 4.46 -29.45
CA GLY A 641 5.86 3.54 -28.64
C GLY A 641 7.20 3.17 -29.29
N ILE A 642 8.08 2.57 -28.50
CA ILE A 642 9.33 1.96 -28.98
C ILE A 642 9.46 0.52 -28.49
N SER A 643 10.28 -0.27 -29.17
CA SER A 643 10.63 -1.64 -28.75
C SER A 643 12.13 -1.81 -28.90
N ALA A 644 12.84 -1.58 -27.80
CA ALA A 644 14.29 -1.68 -27.76
C ALA A 644 14.78 -2.12 -26.38
N PRO A 645 15.93 -2.81 -26.30
CA PRO A 645 16.61 -3.00 -25.03
C PRO A 645 16.81 -1.62 -24.36
N PRO A 646 16.49 -1.46 -23.07
CA PRO A 646 16.57 -0.15 -22.41
C PRO A 646 18.02 0.32 -22.18
N LEU A 647 19.02 -0.57 -22.21
CA LEU A 647 20.44 -0.27 -22.04
C LEU A 647 20.77 0.54 -20.76
N PHE A 648 20.57 -0.10 -19.61
CA PHE A 648 20.97 0.45 -18.31
C PHE A 648 22.49 0.45 -18.11
N LEU A 649 23.00 1.34 -17.25
CA LEU A 649 24.43 1.48 -16.96
C LEU A 649 25.05 0.23 -16.31
N ASP A 650 24.46 -0.25 -15.23
CA ASP A 650 24.97 -1.45 -14.53
C ASP A 650 23.87 -2.14 -13.70
N PRO A 651 22.99 -2.93 -14.36
CA PRO A 651 21.96 -3.72 -13.68
C PRO A 651 22.50 -4.68 -12.63
N ALA A 652 23.71 -5.23 -12.83
CA ALA A 652 24.28 -6.23 -11.94
C ALA A 652 24.59 -5.67 -10.55
N THR A 653 24.92 -4.38 -10.46
CA THR A 653 25.09 -3.66 -9.18
C THR A 653 23.85 -2.88 -8.76
N GLY A 654 22.75 -2.99 -9.51
CA GLY A 654 21.48 -2.34 -9.21
C GLY A 654 21.34 -0.90 -9.71
N ASN A 655 22.20 -0.47 -10.65
CA ASN A 655 22.14 0.85 -11.27
C ASN A 655 21.34 0.82 -12.59
N PHE A 656 20.05 1.10 -12.47
CA PHE A 656 19.08 1.10 -13.58
C PHE A 656 18.93 2.47 -14.27
N ARG A 657 19.90 3.37 -14.12
CA ARG A 657 19.95 4.58 -14.95
C ARG A 657 20.21 4.20 -16.41
N LEU A 658 19.58 4.90 -17.33
CA LEU A 658 19.82 4.74 -18.76
C LEU A 658 21.28 5.10 -19.09
N SER A 659 21.90 4.32 -19.97
CA SER A 659 23.17 4.71 -20.60
C SER A 659 22.93 5.74 -21.69
N SER A 660 23.97 6.50 -22.05
CA SER A 660 23.93 7.50 -23.13
C SER A 660 23.56 6.95 -24.52
N LYS A 661 23.51 5.62 -24.68
CA LYS A 661 23.13 4.93 -25.92
C LYS A 661 21.68 4.46 -25.92
N SER A 662 20.93 4.66 -24.83
CA SER A 662 19.56 4.18 -24.72
C SER A 662 18.62 4.93 -25.66
N SER A 663 17.77 4.17 -26.36
CA SER A 663 16.68 4.73 -27.17
C SER A 663 15.52 5.28 -26.32
N CYS A 664 15.53 5.07 -25.00
CA CYS A 664 14.48 5.56 -24.09
C CYS A 664 14.66 7.05 -23.71
N ILE A 665 15.79 7.66 -24.06
CA ILE A 665 16.10 9.06 -23.76
C ILE A 665 15.34 9.99 -24.72
N ASP A 666 14.70 11.04 -24.20
CA ASP A 666 13.96 12.07 -24.93
C ASP A 666 12.83 11.51 -25.82
N LYS A 667 12.17 10.43 -25.38
CA LYS A 667 11.08 9.76 -26.15
C LYS A 667 9.73 9.72 -25.46
N GLY A 668 9.63 10.16 -24.21
CA GLY A 668 8.36 10.26 -23.50
C GLY A 668 7.53 11.47 -23.93
N VAL A 669 6.29 11.51 -23.46
CA VAL A 669 5.36 12.63 -23.59
C VAL A 669 5.28 13.43 -22.29
N ARG A 670 5.04 14.74 -22.38
CA ARG A 670 4.78 15.57 -21.20
C ARG A 670 3.47 15.14 -20.52
N LEU A 671 3.55 14.87 -19.22
CA LEU A 671 2.45 14.55 -18.33
C LEU A 671 2.39 15.65 -17.27
N PRO A 672 1.47 16.63 -17.40
CA PRO A 672 1.42 17.78 -16.51
C PRO A 672 1.29 17.36 -15.03
N GLY A 673 2.08 17.95 -14.15
CA GLY A 673 2.16 17.63 -12.73
C GLY A 673 2.92 16.34 -12.39
N ILE A 674 3.50 15.63 -13.37
CA ILE A 674 4.21 14.34 -13.17
C ILE A 674 5.67 14.41 -13.62
N ASN A 675 5.95 15.10 -14.73
CA ASN A 675 7.29 15.15 -15.32
C ASN A 675 7.70 16.54 -15.78
N ASP A 676 7.19 17.59 -15.15
CA ASP A 676 7.40 18.98 -15.58
C ASP A 676 8.85 19.47 -15.52
N SER A 677 9.73 18.74 -14.82
CA SER A 677 11.15 19.10 -14.59
C SER A 677 12.16 18.24 -15.36
N PHE A 678 11.81 17.72 -16.55
CA PHE A 678 12.77 17.00 -17.41
C PHE A 678 13.84 17.95 -17.98
N THR A 679 15.03 17.42 -18.32
CA THR A 679 16.20 18.23 -18.71
C THR A 679 16.59 18.14 -20.19
N GLY A 680 15.98 17.23 -20.96
CA GLY A 680 16.25 17.03 -22.39
C GLY A 680 15.23 17.66 -23.34
N LEU A 681 15.10 17.12 -24.54
CA LEU A 681 14.10 17.55 -25.54
C LEU A 681 12.69 17.08 -25.20
N ALA A 682 12.57 15.97 -24.47
CA ALA A 682 11.32 15.44 -23.95
C ALA A 682 11.62 14.65 -22.65
N PRO A 683 10.62 14.28 -21.85
CA PRO A 683 10.83 13.37 -20.73
C PRO A 683 11.39 12.03 -21.20
N ASP A 684 12.24 11.39 -20.41
CA ASP A 684 12.70 10.04 -20.71
C ASP A 684 11.63 9.00 -20.39
N MET A 685 11.64 7.87 -21.10
CA MET A 685 10.86 6.71 -20.67
C MET A 685 11.52 6.05 -19.45
N GLY A 686 10.71 5.54 -18.54
CA GLY A 686 11.12 4.86 -17.32
C GLY A 686 11.19 5.77 -16.09
N ALA A 687 11.60 5.16 -14.98
CA ALA A 687 11.51 5.77 -13.65
C ALA A 687 12.51 6.89 -13.41
N ILE A 688 13.67 6.79 -14.04
CA ILE A 688 14.82 7.64 -13.77
C ILE A 688 15.19 8.40 -15.04
N GLU A 689 15.07 9.73 -14.99
CA GLU A 689 15.60 10.61 -16.03
C GLU A 689 17.12 10.43 -16.15
N TYR A 690 17.59 10.38 -17.38
CA TYR A 690 18.99 10.41 -17.76
C TYR A 690 19.62 11.74 -17.35
N LYS A 691 20.85 11.64 -16.82
CA LYS A 691 21.72 12.78 -16.55
C LYS A 691 23.06 12.48 -17.22
N PRO A 692 23.54 13.36 -18.13
CA PRO A 692 24.80 13.17 -18.86
C PRO A 692 26.03 12.99 -18.00
#